data_AF-A0A931D615-F1
#
_entry.id   AF-A0A931D615-F1
#
_cell.length_a   1.000
_cell.length_b   1.000
_cell.length_c   1.000
_cell.angle_alpha   90.00
_cell.angle_beta   90.00
_cell.angle_gamma   90.00
#
_symmetry.space_group_name_H-M   'P 1'
#
loop_
_entity.id
_entity.type
_entity.pdbx_description
1 polymer ?
#
loop_
_entity_poly.entity_id
_entity_poly.type
_entity_poly.pdbx_seq_one_letter_code
_entity_poly.pdbx_strand_id
1 'polypeptide(L)'
;MSTEPHQAPRAGGADAQPQRSEVLTTSQGVPLRETNKSLKAGPRGPVLLQDHHLREKITHFDHERIPERAVHARGAGAHGTFTGYGTASRLTNAAFLQKDVETPVFVRFSTVAGSRGSADTVRDTRGFATKFYTSEGVFDLVGNNIPVFFIQDGIKFPDVVHAVKPEPDLEIPQGQSAHNTFWDFVSLHTEAQAHTMWNMSDRGIPRSYRMMEGFGVHTFRFVDAEGESCLIKFHWKPALGVHSLTWEEALMINGADPDFHRRDLAAAIEAGAYPEWELGVQVFPDTEEQMFAGIDLLDPTKFVPEELAPVEPIGKMTLNRNPSNYFAETEQVAFHPGHLVPGIDVTNDALLAARLFSYIDTQITRLGGPNFSQLPINQPHSPVNDMQRDGLHQHRIHEGKAPYHPNSVDGGCPFMAGEGNDATAFIDVPEPIAASAKERRQAQSFDDHFSQARLFYRSLTGREQLHVQQAYSFELGKCTDPAIRARQLQALANIDADLCRGVAEALGLEAPQPDREVPDVETSAALSQVGGTWPVSGRSVGLVVERSTPAETLQRLASDVEDAGMSPVFVAPTGGELADGSAVGATFLTARSVEFDAVVLAAAPAAGPDAHPDLDGKAGTPKPGEGLDPRLVLLLQETYRQAKPIALAGPSAETFGAAGLPADGPGLLHCDVAEAIGQISGLVAQHRVWERFDSPAAAS
;
A
#
# COMPACT_ATOMS: atom_id res chain seq x y z
N MET A 1 19.41 36.38 2.19
CA MET A 1 20.50 35.41 2.40
C MET A 1 19.81 34.09 2.73
N SER A 2 19.56 33.28 1.71
CA SER A 2 18.84 32.00 1.80
C SER A 2 19.85 30.89 2.06
N THR A 3 19.73 30.23 3.20
CA THR A 3 20.44 28.99 3.50
C THR A 3 19.67 27.83 2.88
N GLU A 4 20.19 27.28 1.78
CA GLU A 4 19.74 26.00 1.23
C GLU A 4 20.00 24.89 2.25
N PRO A 5 19.07 23.93 2.45
CA PRO A 5 19.34 22.77 3.28
C PRO A 5 20.27 21.80 2.54
N HIS A 6 21.22 21.27 3.30
CA HIS A 6 22.29 20.34 2.90
C HIS A 6 21.83 19.22 1.95
N GLN A 7 22.24 19.30 0.68
CA GLN A 7 22.48 18.10 -0.12
C GLN A 7 23.78 17.46 0.38
N ALA A 8 23.68 16.24 0.91
CA ALA A 8 24.86 15.41 1.17
C ALA A 8 25.57 15.14 -0.18
N PRO A 9 26.87 15.44 -0.30
CA PRO A 9 27.60 15.20 -1.54
C PRO A 9 27.77 13.69 -1.75
N ARG A 10 27.29 13.18 -2.90
CA ARG A 10 27.65 11.84 -3.36
C ARG A 10 29.14 11.80 -3.63
N ALA A 11 29.88 10.97 -2.90
CA ALA A 11 31.26 10.68 -3.19
C ALA A 11 31.37 9.67 -4.35
N GLY A 12 31.93 10.12 -5.49
CA GLY A 12 32.62 9.27 -6.47
C GLY A 12 31.83 8.78 -7.70
N GLY A 13 32.19 9.29 -8.89
CA GLY A 13 31.91 8.66 -10.19
C GLY A 13 31.20 9.57 -11.19
N ALA A 14 31.62 9.54 -12.46
CA ALA A 14 31.25 10.48 -13.52
C ALA A 14 29.81 10.32 -14.09
N ASP A 15 28.86 9.81 -13.30
CA ASP A 15 27.54 9.31 -13.76
C ASP A 15 26.34 10.17 -13.40
N ALA A 16 26.54 11.35 -12.81
CA ALA A 16 25.49 12.36 -12.83
C ALA A 16 25.45 13.00 -14.23
N GLN A 17 24.66 12.44 -15.15
CA GLN A 17 24.25 13.09 -16.40
C GLN A 17 22.93 13.85 -16.13
N PRO A 18 22.95 15.10 -15.62
CA PRO A 18 21.71 15.83 -15.43
C PRO A 18 21.09 16.14 -16.80
N GLN A 19 19.77 16.00 -16.92
CA GLN A 19 18.97 16.61 -18.01
C GLN A 19 19.15 18.15 -18.11
N ARG A 20 19.95 18.75 -17.21
CA ARG A 20 20.36 20.16 -17.20
C ARG A 20 21.66 20.42 -17.98
N SER A 21 22.06 19.53 -18.89
CA SER A 21 23.12 19.82 -19.87
C SER A 21 22.72 21.00 -20.77
N GLU A 22 23.68 21.85 -21.14
CA GLU A 22 23.45 22.98 -22.05
C GLU A 22 23.11 22.55 -23.49
N VAL A 23 23.45 21.31 -23.86
CA VAL A 23 23.36 20.81 -25.23
C VAL A 23 22.56 19.51 -25.27
N LEU A 24 21.52 19.47 -26.08
CA LEU A 24 20.80 18.25 -26.41
C LEU A 24 21.66 17.36 -27.32
N THR A 25 21.83 16.10 -26.94
CA THR A 25 22.60 15.11 -27.70
C THR A 25 21.77 13.89 -28.07
N THR A 26 22.28 13.08 -28.99
CA THR A 26 21.86 11.68 -29.13
C THR A 26 22.38 10.83 -27.95
N SER A 27 21.97 9.57 -27.85
CA SER A 27 22.47 8.65 -26.81
C SER A 27 23.93 8.26 -27.02
N GLN A 28 24.48 8.51 -28.22
CA GLN A 28 25.91 8.40 -28.53
C GLN A 28 26.69 9.71 -28.29
N GLY A 29 26.06 10.73 -27.69
CA GLY A 29 26.70 11.99 -27.33
C GLY A 29 26.87 12.98 -28.50
N VAL A 30 26.21 12.78 -29.64
CA VAL A 30 26.30 13.70 -30.79
C VAL A 30 25.42 14.94 -30.55
N PRO A 31 25.96 16.17 -30.57
CA PRO A 31 25.16 17.39 -30.43
C PRO A 31 24.12 17.55 -31.54
N LEU A 32 22.91 17.95 -31.16
CA LEU A 32 21.78 18.10 -32.08
C LEU A 32 21.46 19.58 -32.31
N ARG A 33 21.29 19.95 -33.58
CA ARG A 33 20.86 21.30 -33.98
C ARG A 33 19.34 21.47 -34.07
N GLU A 34 18.59 20.37 -34.25
CA GLU A 34 17.15 20.37 -34.54
C GLU A 34 16.58 18.99 -34.16
N THR A 35 15.47 18.97 -33.41
CA THR A 35 14.76 17.74 -33.02
C THR A 35 13.26 17.77 -33.33
N ASN A 36 12.73 18.91 -33.78
CA ASN A 36 11.32 19.09 -34.09
C ASN A 36 10.99 18.75 -35.54
N LYS A 37 12.01 18.54 -36.38
CA LYS A 37 11.87 18.27 -37.82
C LYS A 37 12.77 17.11 -38.24
N SER A 38 12.19 16.14 -38.93
CA SER A 38 12.96 15.09 -39.61
C SER A 38 13.73 15.66 -40.81
N LEU A 39 14.85 15.00 -41.15
CA LEU A 39 15.59 15.23 -42.38
C LEU A 39 14.78 14.75 -43.59
N LYS A 40 14.56 15.65 -44.56
CA LYS A 40 13.75 15.40 -45.75
C LYS A 40 14.46 15.81 -47.04
N ALA A 41 14.09 15.19 -48.17
CA ALA A 41 14.50 15.65 -49.51
C ALA A 41 13.73 16.93 -49.92
N GLY A 42 14.11 18.06 -49.32
CA GLY A 42 13.41 19.33 -49.45
C GLY A 42 12.26 19.49 -48.44
N PRO A 43 11.75 20.73 -48.22
CA PRO A 43 10.80 21.00 -47.13
C PRO A 43 9.50 20.18 -47.18
N ARG A 44 9.06 19.78 -48.38
CA ARG A 44 7.87 18.96 -48.65
C ARG A 44 8.18 17.56 -49.19
N GLY A 45 9.44 17.15 -49.18
CA GLY A 45 9.86 15.83 -49.67
C GLY A 45 9.73 14.73 -48.63
N PRO A 46 10.01 13.47 -49.01
CA PRO A 46 10.01 12.33 -48.09
C PRO A 46 11.09 12.45 -47.02
N VAL A 47 10.84 11.82 -45.87
CA VAL A 47 11.82 11.61 -44.80
C VAL A 47 12.91 10.66 -45.27
N LEU A 48 14.17 10.96 -44.95
CA LEU A 48 15.32 10.18 -45.38
C LEU A 48 15.74 9.17 -44.30
N LEU A 49 15.95 7.90 -44.68
CA LEU A 49 16.39 6.84 -43.76
C LEU A 49 17.75 7.14 -43.10
N GLN A 50 18.58 7.99 -43.72
CA GLN A 50 19.86 8.42 -43.16
C GLN A 50 19.73 9.34 -41.93
N ASP A 51 18.52 9.78 -41.58
CA ASP A 51 18.24 10.53 -40.36
C ASP A 51 18.48 9.63 -39.12
N HIS A 52 19.68 9.72 -38.55
CA HIS A 52 20.06 8.94 -37.38
C HIS A 52 19.32 9.38 -36.12
N HIS A 53 19.10 10.68 -35.95
CA HIS A 53 18.41 11.22 -34.78
C HIS A 53 16.95 10.75 -34.73
N LEU A 54 16.25 10.84 -35.86
CA LEU A 54 14.87 10.32 -35.95
C LEU A 54 14.81 8.84 -35.55
N ARG A 55 15.66 8.00 -36.15
CA ARG A 55 15.65 6.55 -35.89
C ARG A 55 15.96 6.26 -34.43
N GLU A 56 17.04 6.82 -33.89
CA GLU A 56 17.46 6.58 -32.51
C GLU A 56 16.41 7.03 -31.48
N LYS A 57 15.84 8.23 -31.65
CA LYS A 57 14.79 8.75 -30.77
C LYS A 57 13.53 7.89 -30.79
N ILE A 58 13.06 7.51 -31.98
CA ILE A 58 11.85 6.68 -32.13
C ILE A 58 12.12 5.25 -31.63
N THR A 59 13.26 4.66 -31.93
CA THR A 59 13.63 3.35 -31.41
C THR A 59 13.70 3.34 -29.88
N HIS A 60 14.24 4.37 -29.23
CA HIS A 60 14.17 4.40 -27.76
C HIS A 60 12.71 4.48 -27.26
N PHE A 61 11.89 5.35 -27.85
CA PHE A 61 10.48 5.51 -27.49
C PHE A 61 9.67 4.20 -27.64
N ASP A 62 9.83 3.51 -28.77
CA ASP A 62 9.13 2.26 -29.09
C ASP A 62 9.48 1.12 -28.12
N HIS A 63 10.61 1.23 -27.41
CA HIS A 63 11.13 0.24 -26.48
C HIS A 63 11.15 0.71 -25.01
N GLU A 64 10.38 1.76 -24.66
CA GLU A 64 10.29 2.25 -23.29
C GLU A 64 9.56 1.30 -22.32
N ARG A 65 8.67 0.44 -22.82
CA ARG A 65 7.85 -0.44 -21.98
C ARG A 65 8.56 -1.76 -21.71
N ILE A 66 8.57 -2.16 -20.44
CA ILE A 66 8.94 -3.51 -19.99
C ILE A 66 7.67 -4.23 -19.52
N PRO A 67 7.68 -5.57 -19.40
CA PRO A 67 6.58 -6.28 -18.77
C PRO A 67 6.29 -5.73 -17.37
N GLU A 68 5.02 -5.57 -17.03
CA GLU A 68 4.63 -5.29 -15.65
C GLU A 68 4.89 -6.51 -14.75
N ARG A 69 4.82 -6.32 -13.42
CA ARG A 69 4.86 -7.46 -12.50
C ARG A 69 3.61 -8.33 -12.71
N ALA A 70 3.76 -9.66 -12.67
CA ALA A 70 2.64 -10.59 -12.86
C ALA A 70 1.49 -10.36 -11.85
N VAL A 71 1.86 -10.01 -10.62
CA VAL A 71 0.98 -9.53 -9.55
C VAL A 71 1.60 -8.27 -8.96
N HIS A 72 0.82 -7.47 -8.24
CA HIS A 72 1.31 -6.22 -7.65
C HIS A 72 1.85 -5.21 -8.67
N ALA A 73 1.29 -5.21 -9.89
CA ALA A 73 1.71 -4.33 -10.98
C ALA A 73 1.50 -2.86 -10.63
N ARG A 74 0.34 -2.53 -10.06
CA ARG A 74 0.00 -1.19 -9.59
C ARG A 74 0.62 -0.93 -8.21
N GLY A 75 1.48 0.08 -8.11
CA GLY A 75 2.12 0.46 -6.85
C GLY A 75 2.81 1.82 -6.90
N ALA A 76 3.45 2.16 -5.79
CA ALA A 76 4.28 3.35 -5.61
C ALA A 76 5.37 3.06 -4.58
N GLY A 77 6.52 3.71 -4.68
CA GLY A 77 7.63 3.49 -3.76
C GLY A 77 8.33 4.77 -3.35
N ALA A 78 9.05 4.68 -2.23
CA ALA A 78 9.79 5.77 -1.63
C ALA A 78 11.05 5.25 -0.92
N HIS A 79 12.02 6.14 -0.77
CA HIS A 79 13.23 5.89 -0.01
C HIS A 79 13.05 6.33 1.45
N GLY A 80 13.82 5.71 2.34
CA GLY A 80 13.87 6.07 3.74
C GLY A 80 15.08 5.51 4.47
N THR A 81 14.98 5.54 5.79
CA THR A 81 15.96 4.94 6.70
C THR A 81 15.23 4.07 7.71
N PHE A 82 15.78 2.90 7.99
CA PHE A 82 15.43 2.08 9.14
C PHE A 82 16.49 2.24 10.23
N THR A 83 16.07 2.34 11.49
CA THR A 83 16.96 2.41 12.66
C THR A 83 16.65 1.25 13.59
N GLY A 84 17.62 0.36 13.81
CA GLY A 84 17.50 -0.76 14.74
C GLY A 84 17.52 -0.30 16.20
N TYR A 85 16.64 -0.87 17.03
CA TYR A 85 16.62 -0.56 18.47
C TYR A 85 17.62 -1.38 19.29
N GLY A 86 18.13 -2.48 18.72
CA GLY A 86 19.00 -3.44 19.42
C GLY A 86 18.26 -4.40 20.36
N THR A 87 16.94 -4.29 20.49
CA THR A 87 16.12 -5.21 21.31
C THR A 87 16.10 -6.64 20.75
N ALA A 88 16.33 -6.80 19.44
CA ALA A 88 16.44 -8.10 18.78
C ALA A 88 17.82 -8.77 18.90
N SER A 89 18.83 -8.12 19.50
CA SER A 89 20.21 -8.65 19.50
C SER A 89 20.35 -9.98 20.24
N ARG A 90 19.40 -10.31 21.14
CA ARG A 90 19.32 -11.58 21.85
C ARG A 90 18.73 -12.73 21.01
N LEU A 91 18.12 -12.40 19.87
CA LEU A 91 17.39 -13.32 19.00
C LEU A 91 18.14 -13.56 17.70
N THR A 92 18.84 -12.54 17.20
CA THR A 92 19.47 -12.58 15.88
C THR A 92 20.79 -11.81 15.86
N ASN A 93 21.75 -12.34 15.10
CA ASN A 93 23.02 -11.67 14.81
C ASN A 93 22.96 -10.73 13.58
N ALA A 94 21.79 -10.51 12.97
CA ALA A 94 21.63 -9.64 11.81
C ALA A 94 22.10 -8.20 12.10
N ALA A 95 23.06 -7.70 11.33
CA ALA A 95 23.75 -6.43 11.61
C ALA A 95 22.81 -5.21 11.63
N PHE A 96 21.80 -5.17 10.76
CA PHE A 96 20.88 -4.01 10.65
C PHE A 96 19.92 -3.85 11.83
N LEU A 97 19.75 -4.88 12.66
CA LEU A 97 18.89 -4.88 13.84
C LEU A 97 19.62 -4.47 15.13
N GLN A 98 20.93 -4.25 15.04
CA GLN A 98 21.73 -3.79 16.18
C GLN A 98 21.37 -2.34 16.54
N LYS A 99 21.67 -1.98 17.80
CA LYS A 99 21.27 -0.69 18.36
C LYS A 99 21.83 0.49 17.56
N ASP A 100 20.94 1.43 17.25
CA ASP A 100 21.24 2.70 16.57
C ASP A 100 21.84 2.52 15.16
N VAL A 101 21.80 1.32 14.58
CA VAL A 101 22.25 1.08 13.21
C VAL A 101 21.22 1.64 12.23
N GLU A 102 21.64 2.66 11.48
CA GLU A 102 20.86 3.23 10.38
C GLU A 102 21.11 2.46 9.09
N THR A 103 20.04 1.96 8.49
CA THR A 103 20.06 1.19 7.26
C THR A 103 19.19 1.89 6.22
N PRO A 104 19.75 2.30 5.06
CA PRO A 104 18.93 2.82 3.97
C PRO A 104 17.90 1.78 3.55
N VAL A 105 16.69 2.24 3.22
CA VAL A 105 15.61 1.38 2.72
C VAL A 105 14.96 1.94 1.47
N PHE A 106 14.44 1.04 0.63
CA PHE A 106 13.45 1.38 -0.38
C PHE A 106 12.20 0.54 -0.17
N VAL A 107 11.04 1.20 -0.06
CA VAL A 107 9.75 0.55 0.12
C VAL A 107 8.91 0.70 -1.12
N ARG A 108 8.18 -0.35 -1.48
CA ARG A 108 7.12 -0.28 -2.49
C ARG A 108 5.82 -0.85 -1.94
N PHE A 109 4.78 -0.05 -2.02
CA PHE A 109 3.40 -0.43 -1.76
C PHE A 109 2.70 -0.75 -3.08
N SER A 110 1.66 -1.59 -3.03
CA SER A 110 0.94 -2.01 -4.24
C SER A 110 -0.42 -2.60 -3.93
N THR A 111 -1.33 -2.63 -4.90
CA THR A 111 -2.46 -3.58 -4.92
C THR A 111 -1.95 -4.97 -5.38
N VAL A 112 -2.81 -5.95 -5.70
CA VAL A 112 -2.39 -7.28 -6.21
C VAL A 112 -2.89 -7.52 -7.63
N ALA A 113 -4.21 -7.53 -7.82
CA ALA A 113 -4.82 -8.11 -9.02
C ALA A 113 -4.71 -7.19 -10.24
N GLY A 114 -4.88 -5.90 -10.02
CA GLY A 114 -4.95 -4.88 -11.07
C GLY A 114 -3.64 -4.68 -11.82
N SER A 115 -3.74 -4.46 -13.14
CA SER A 115 -2.60 -4.05 -13.98
C SER A 115 -2.08 -2.67 -13.61
N ARG A 116 -0.89 -2.27 -14.12
CA ARG A 116 -0.17 -1.06 -13.67
C ARG A 116 -0.95 0.26 -13.76
N GLY A 117 -1.94 0.32 -14.65
CA GLY A 117 -2.82 1.48 -14.87
C GLY A 117 -4.14 1.45 -14.11
N SER A 118 -4.38 0.43 -13.27
CA SER A 118 -5.56 0.37 -12.40
C SER A 118 -5.53 1.44 -11.29
N ALA A 119 -6.63 1.56 -10.54
CA ALA A 119 -6.78 2.54 -9.47
C ALA A 119 -6.22 2.05 -8.13
N ASP A 120 -5.79 2.97 -7.26
CA ASP A 120 -5.18 2.69 -5.95
C ASP A 120 -6.18 2.18 -4.89
N THR A 121 -7.40 2.72 -4.90
CA THR A 121 -8.42 2.51 -3.85
C THR A 121 -9.41 1.39 -4.18
N VAL A 122 -9.00 0.41 -4.98
CA VAL A 122 -9.79 -0.82 -5.18
C VAL A 122 -9.88 -1.65 -3.89
N ARG A 123 -10.87 -2.54 -3.77
CA ARG A 123 -10.86 -3.55 -2.71
C ARG A 123 -9.88 -4.65 -3.10
N ASP A 124 -8.79 -4.76 -2.37
CA ASP A 124 -7.72 -5.70 -2.68
C ASP A 124 -6.79 -5.89 -1.46
N THR A 125 -5.95 -6.91 -1.50
CA THR A 125 -4.77 -6.95 -0.64
C THR A 125 -3.80 -5.85 -1.05
N ARG A 126 -3.04 -5.31 -0.10
CA ARG A 126 -1.92 -4.43 -0.38
C ARG A 126 -0.59 -5.12 -0.12
N GLY A 127 0.31 -5.08 -1.11
CA GLY A 127 1.71 -5.44 -0.92
C GLY A 127 2.45 -4.35 -0.16
N PHE A 128 3.34 -4.76 0.74
CA PHE A 128 4.24 -3.92 1.52
C PHE A 128 5.64 -4.55 1.49
N ALA A 129 6.41 -4.22 0.46
CA ALA A 129 7.76 -4.76 0.27
C ALA A 129 8.83 -3.75 0.69
N THR A 130 9.74 -4.15 1.58
CA THR A 130 10.84 -3.33 2.10
C THR A 130 12.18 -3.95 1.75
N LYS A 131 13.04 -3.20 1.08
CA LYS A 131 14.42 -3.56 0.78
C LYS A 131 15.34 -2.84 1.74
N PHE A 132 16.12 -3.58 2.51
CA PHE A 132 17.13 -3.08 3.42
C PHE A 132 18.51 -3.23 2.79
N TYR A 133 19.20 -2.11 2.57
CA TYR A 133 20.56 -2.10 2.04
C TYR A 133 21.56 -2.21 3.20
N THR A 134 21.66 -3.39 3.80
CA THR A 134 22.48 -3.63 4.99
C THR A 134 23.98 -3.66 4.67
N SER A 135 24.84 -3.65 5.70
CA SER A 135 26.28 -3.83 5.55
C SER A 135 26.67 -5.25 5.10
N GLU A 136 25.78 -6.23 5.25
CA GLU A 136 26.05 -7.66 5.02
C GLU A 136 25.27 -8.22 3.81
N GLY A 137 24.72 -7.35 2.97
CA GLY A 137 23.88 -7.75 1.84
C GLY A 137 22.53 -7.04 1.82
N VAL A 138 21.69 -7.42 0.87
CA VAL A 138 20.32 -6.95 0.79
C VAL A 138 19.43 -7.92 1.56
N PHE A 139 18.62 -7.41 2.49
CA PHE A 139 17.51 -8.14 3.06
C PHE A 139 16.20 -7.59 2.48
N ASP A 140 15.31 -8.44 1.97
CA ASP A 140 13.98 -8.02 1.51
C ASP A 140 12.88 -8.65 2.37
N LEU A 141 12.14 -7.80 3.10
CA LEU A 141 10.90 -8.19 3.76
C LEU A 141 9.72 -7.94 2.79
N VAL A 142 9.31 -8.98 2.08
CA VAL A 142 8.25 -8.91 1.05
C VAL A 142 6.90 -9.33 1.63
N GLY A 143 6.25 -8.37 2.30
CA GLY A 143 5.00 -8.59 3.03
C GLY A 143 3.73 -8.08 2.34
N ASN A 144 2.61 -8.21 3.06
CA ASN A 144 1.29 -7.65 2.73
C ASN A 144 0.70 -6.89 3.92
N ASN A 145 -0.38 -6.13 3.72
CA ASN A 145 -1.14 -5.49 4.81
C ASN A 145 -2.12 -6.41 5.54
N ILE A 146 -2.14 -7.70 5.21
CA ILE A 146 -2.98 -8.74 5.80
C ILE A 146 -2.03 -9.84 6.33
N PRO A 147 -2.22 -10.35 7.56
CA PRO A 147 -1.25 -11.24 8.23
C PRO A 147 -1.28 -12.70 7.76
N VAL A 148 -2.21 -13.04 6.86
CA VAL A 148 -2.42 -14.39 6.31
C VAL A 148 -2.46 -14.34 4.78
N PHE A 149 -2.38 -15.48 4.11
CA PHE A 149 -2.54 -15.60 2.66
C PHE A 149 -3.77 -16.45 2.27
N PHE A 150 -4.17 -16.41 1.00
CA PHE A 150 -5.34 -17.13 0.49
C PHE A 150 -5.16 -18.66 0.40
N ILE A 151 -3.92 -19.13 0.29
CA ILE A 151 -3.59 -20.52 -0.04
C ILE A 151 -2.45 -20.97 0.86
N GLN A 152 -2.40 -22.27 1.12
CA GLN A 152 -1.41 -22.86 2.01
C GLN A 152 -0.16 -23.35 1.26
N ASP A 153 -0.30 -23.72 -0.02
CA ASP A 153 0.80 -24.19 -0.88
C ASP A 153 0.97 -23.26 -2.08
N GLY A 154 2.21 -22.83 -2.34
CA GLY A 154 2.52 -21.92 -3.44
C GLY A 154 2.31 -22.50 -4.84
N ILE A 155 2.16 -23.82 -5.00
CA ILE A 155 1.78 -24.42 -6.28
C ILE A 155 0.39 -23.95 -6.75
N LYS A 156 -0.49 -23.56 -5.82
CA LYS A 156 -1.83 -23.02 -6.09
C LYS A 156 -1.82 -21.53 -6.44
N PHE A 157 -0.66 -20.87 -6.38
CA PHE A 157 -0.56 -19.42 -6.63
C PHE A 157 -1.09 -19.01 -8.01
N PRO A 158 -0.77 -19.71 -9.12
CA PRO A 158 -1.37 -19.39 -10.41
C PRO A 158 -2.90 -19.52 -10.40
N ASP A 159 -3.45 -20.50 -9.68
CA ASP A 159 -4.90 -20.73 -9.67
C ASP A 159 -5.65 -19.58 -8.98
N VAL A 160 -5.22 -19.16 -7.78
CA VAL A 160 -5.87 -18.05 -7.08
C VAL A 160 -5.66 -16.72 -7.83
N VAL A 161 -4.49 -16.52 -8.44
CA VAL A 161 -4.20 -15.31 -9.24
C VAL A 161 -5.05 -15.28 -10.51
N HIS A 162 -5.19 -16.40 -11.23
CA HIS A 162 -6.08 -16.46 -12.39
C HIS A 162 -7.55 -16.28 -11.99
N ALA A 163 -7.96 -16.78 -10.83
CA ALA A 163 -9.32 -16.64 -10.35
C ALA A 163 -9.70 -15.19 -10.00
N VAL A 164 -8.78 -14.41 -9.40
CA VAL A 164 -9.01 -13.01 -9.01
C VAL A 164 -8.68 -11.98 -10.10
N LYS A 165 -7.87 -12.35 -11.09
CA LYS A 165 -7.60 -11.49 -12.26
C LYS A 165 -8.80 -11.44 -13.19
N PRO A 166 -8.83 -10.47 -14.11
CA PRO A 166 -9.91 -10.38 -15.10
C PRO A 166 -10.10 -11.71 -15.84
N GLU A 167 -11.35 -12.11 -16.07
CA GLU A 167 -11.67 -13.38 -16.73
C GLU A 167 -11.05 -13.41 -18.15
N PRO A 168 -10.43 -14.54 -18.56
CA PRO A 168 -9.50 -14.54 -19.69
C PRO A 168 -10.15 -14.43 -21.08
N ASP A 169 -11.47 -14.57 -21.17
CA ASP A 169 -12.20 -14.45 -22.43
C ASP A 169 -12.38 -12.99 -22.85
N LEU A 170 -12.58 -12.08 -21.88
CA LEU A 170 -12.87 -10.66 -22.12
C LEU A 170 -11.97 -9.68 -21.37
N GLU A 171 -11.11 -10.17 -20.48
CA GLU A 171 -10.28 -9.36 -19.58
C GLU A 171 -11.12 -8.42 -18.70
N ILE A 172 -12.22 -8.93 -18.13
CA ILE A 172 -13.11 -8.18 -17.22
C ILE A 172 -13.37 -8.99 -15.95
N PRO A 173 -13.43 -8.37 -14.75
CA PRO A 173 -13.24 -6.95 -14.44
C PRO A 173 -11.79 -6.59 -14.02
N GLN A 174 -11.40 -5.32 -14.21
CA GLN A 174 -10.09 -4.81 -13.78
C GLN A 174 -10.07 -4.44 -12.29
N GLY A 175 -9.08 -4.97 -11.55
CA GLY A 175 -8.81 -4.64 -10.15
C GLY A 175 -9.96 -4.93 -9.18
N GLN A 176 -10.75 -5.98 -9.44
CA GLN A 176 -11.94 -6.32 -8.64
C GLN A 176 -12.08 -7.83 -8.52
N SER A 177 -12.38 -8.32 -7.31
CA SER A 177 -12.73 -9.72 -7.04
C SER A 177 -14.24 -10.02 -7.22
N ALA A 178 -15.04 -9.00 -7.54
CA ALA A 178 -16.50 -9.07 -7.66
C ALA A 178 -16.98 -9.72 -8.98
N HIS A 179 -16.57 -10.95 -9.24
CA HIS A 179 -16.95 -11.73 -10.43
C HIS A 179 -16.90 -13.24 -10.16
N ASN A 180 -17.38 -14.05 -11.12
CA ASN A 180 -17.66 -15.45 -10.88
C ASN A 180 -16.41 -16.27 -10.54
N THR A 181 -15.32 -16.12 -11.30
CA THR A 181 -14.16 -17.03 -11.13
C THR A 181 -13.50 -16.90 -9.76
N PHE A 182 -13.43 -15.70 -9.19
CA PHE A 182 -12.89 -15.51 -7.85
C PHE A 182 -13.76 -16.19 -6.80
N TRP A 183 -15.06 -15.93 -6.82
CA TRP A 183 -15.98 -16.49 -5.83
C TRP A 183 -16.20 -17.99 -6.01
N ASP A 184 -16.07 -18.52 -7.23
CA ASP A 184 -16.01 -19.98 -7.45
C ASP A 184 -14.80 -20.58 -6.75
N PHE A 185 -13.61 -20.00 -6.96
CA PHE A 185 -12.37 -20.44 -6.31
C PHE A 185 -12.50 -20.43 -4.79
N VAL A 186 -12.89 -19.30 -4.20
CA VAL A 186 -13.03 -19.13 -2.73
C VAL A 186 -14.06 -20.09 -2.14
N SER A 187 -15.17 -20.33 -2.84
CA SER A 187 -16.22 -21.25 -2.36
C SER A 187 -15.82 -22.74 -2.42
N LEU A 188 -14.84 -23.10 -3.26
CA LEU A 188 -14.31 -24.47 -3.40
C LEU A 188 -13.02 -24.72 -2.62
N HIS A 189 -12.19 -23.69 -2.45
CA HIS A 189 -10.90 -23.75 -1.75
C HIS A 189 -11.06 -23.08 -0.40
N THR A 190 -11.61 -23.83 0.55
CA THR A 190 -11.99 -23.28 1.86
C THR A 190 -10.82 -22.68 2.65
N GLU A 191 -9.57 -23.08 2.37
CA GLU A 191 -8.35 -22.42 2.90
C GLU A 191 -8.32 -20.89 2.68
N ALA A 192 -9.00 -20.39 1.63
CA ALA A 192 -9.06 -18.98 1.27
C ALA A 192 -9.97 -18.13 2.18
N GLN A 193 -10.79 -18.75 3.05
CA GLN A 193 -11.82 -18.04 3.80
C GLN A 193 -11.23 -17.03 4.81
N ALA A 194 -10.13 -17.38 5.49
CA ALA A 194 -9.48 -16.48 6.46
C ALA A 194 -9.03 -15.18 5.77
N HIS A 195 -8.21 -15.28 4.72
CA HIS A 195 -7.75 -14.10 3.99
C HIS A 195 -8.90 -13.32 3.33
N THR A 196 -9.90 -14.02 2.76
CA THR A 196 -11.06 -13.36 2.14
C THR A 196 -11.82 -12.52 3.17
N MET A 197 -11.95 -12.99 4.41
CA MET A 197 -12.59 -12.21 5.48
C MET A 197 -11.87 -10.87 5.73
N TRP A 198 -10.53 -10.88 5.75
CA TRP A 198 -9.73 -9.66 5.86
C TRP A 198 -9.92 -8.74 4.63
N ASN A 199 -9.90 -9.30 3.42
CA ASN A 199 -10.09 -8.53 2.18
C ASN A 199 -11.50 -7.91 2.07
N MET A 200 -12.53 -8.60 2.58
CA MET A 200 -13.91 -8.10 2.63
C MET A 200 -14.14 -7.11 3.77
N SER A 201 -13.28 -7.10 4.79
CA SER A 201 -13.27 -6.00 5.75
C SER A 201 -12.70 -4.72 5.14
N ASP A 202 -12.80 -3.64 5.90
CA ASP A 202 -12.24 -2.36 5.47
C ASP A 202 -10.70 -2.40 5.34
N ARG A 203 -10.01 -3.42 5.86
CA ARG A 203 -8.57 -3.65 5.62
C ARG A 203 -8.24 -3.79 4.12
N GLY A 204 -9.20 -4.18 3.28
CA GLY A 204 -9.07 -4.23 1.82
C GLY A 204 -9.15 -2.88 1.11
N ILE A 205 -9.51 -1.80 1.81
CA ILE A 205 -9.66 -0.44 1.27
C ILE A 205 -9.00 0.61 2.20
N PRO A 206 -7.67 0.51 2.44
CA PRO A 206 -6.99 1.43 3.35
C PRO A 206 -7.10 2.89 2.89
N ARG A 207 -7.11 3.83 3.83
CA ARG A 207 -7.17 5.28 3.55
C ARG A 207 -5.89 5.78 2.87
N SER A 208 -4.76 5.20 3.23
CA SER A 208 -3.44 5.51 2.66
C SER A 208 -2.52 4.33 2.93
N TYR A 209 -1.46 4.18 2.13
CA TYR A 209 -0.35 3.29 2.48
C TYR A 209 0.22 3.61 3.86
N ARG A 210 0.22 4.88 4.28
CA ARG A 210 0.74 5.35 5.58
C ARG A 210 -0.07 4.87 6.80
N MET A 211 -1.29 4.36 6.57
CA MET A 211 -2.28 4.03 7.59
C MET A 211 -2.72 2.57 7.49
N MET A 212 -1.82 1.69 7.08
CA MET A 212 -2.02 0.25 7.09
C MET A 212 -0.85 -0.44 7.77
N GLU A 213 -1.14 -1.59 8.38
CA GLU A 213 -0.11 -2.50 8.87
C GLU A 213 0.62 -3.19 7.71
N GLY A 214 1.73 -3.83 8.03
CA GLY A 214 2.44 -4.74 7.15
C GLY A 214 2.81 -6.01 7.89
N PHE A 215 2.86 -7.13 7.19
CA PHE A 215 3.13 -8.44 7.77
C PHE A 215 4.00 -9.25 6.84
N GLY A 216 4.97 -9.97 7.40
CA GLY A 216 5.74 -10.97 6.65
C GLY A 216 4.90 -12.17 6.21
N VAL A 217 3.72 -12.37 6.83
CA VAL A 217 2.80 -13.51 6.72
C VAL A 217 3.40 -14.81 7.25
N HIS A 218 4.51 -15.23 6.65
CA HIS A 218 5.21 -16.46 6.97
C HIS A 218 5.88 -16.39 8.34
N THR A 219 6.07 -17.56 8.92
CA THR A 219 7.03 -17.74 10.00
C THR A 219 8.44 -17.83 9.41
N PHE A 220 9.36 -17.03 9.93
CA PHE A 220 10.79 -17.06 9.62
C PHE A 220 11.56 -17.56 10.85
N ARG A 221 12.87 -17.77 10.68
CA ARG A 221 13.78 -18.05 11.79
C ARG A 221 14.70 -16.86 12.01
N PHE A 222 14.91 -16.55 13.28
CA PHE A 222 16.03 -15.75 13.75
C PHE A 222 17.09 -16.68 14.34
N VAL A 223 18.36 -16.35 14.09
CA VAL A 223 19.52 -17.12 14.55
C VAL A 223 20.50 -16.18 15.25
N ASP A 224 20.81 -16.46 16.52
CA ASP A 224 21.68 -15.62 17.33
C ASP A 224 23.19 -15.84 17.03
N ALA A 225 24.06 -15.24 17.83
CA ALA A 225 25.51 -15.35 17.64
C ALA A 225 26.08 -16.72 18.04
N GLU A 226 25.36 -17.46 18.89
CA GLU A 226 25.68 -18.81 19.34
C GLU A 226 25.17 -19.89 18.38
N GLY A 227 24.29 -19.51 17.44
CA GLY A 227 23.68 -20.40 16.45
C GLY A 227 22.37 -21.02 16.92
N GLU A 228 21.80 -20.55 18.04
CA GLU A 228 20.49 -20.96 18.53
C GLU A 228 19.40 -20.22 17.73
N SER A 229 18.29 -20.92 17.45
CA SER A 229 17.20 -20.40 16.64
C SER A 229 15.91 -20.16 17.43
N CYS A 230 15.15 -19.17 16.98
CA CYS A 230 13.74 -18.99 17.37
C CYS A 230 12.88 -18.69 16.15
N LEU A 231 11.60 -19.05 16.20
CA LEU A 231 10.63 -18.75 15.15
C LEU A 231 10.04 -17.36 15.36
N ILE A 232 9.82 -16.62 14.28
CA ILE A 232 9.29 -15.26 14.35
C ILE A 232 8.26 -14.98 13.25
N LYS A 233 7.35 -14.03 13.51
CA LYS A 233 6.53 -13.38 12.48
C LYS A 233 6.78 -11.87 12.52
N PHE A 234 7.05 -11.27 11.35
CA PHE A 234 7.29 -9.83 11.21
C PHE A 234 6.00 -9.02 11.12
N HIS A 235 5.99 -7.85 11.78
CA HIS A 235 4.90 -6.87 11.80
C HIS A 235 5.44 -5.45 11.57
N TRP A 236 4.75 -4.67 10.76
CA TRP A 236 4.92 -3.22 10.63
C TRP A 236 3.71 -2.53 11.23
N LYS A 237 3.91 -1.78 12.31
CA LYS A 237 2.86 -1.02 13.00
C LYS A 237 2.93 0.46 12.58
N PRO A 238 1.90 1.02 11.90
CA PRO A 238 1.93 2.39 11.42
C PRO A 238 1.80 3.39 12.58
N ALA A 239 2.65 4.41 12.61
CA ALA A 239 2.59 5.46 13.64
C ALA A 239 1.28 6.26 13.59
N LEU A 240 0.64 6.33 12.43
CA LEU A 240 -0.63 7.03 12.20
C LEU A 240 -1.86 6.17 12.51
N GLY A 241 -1.69 4.93 12.98
CA GLY A 241 -2.80 4.01 13.17
C GLY A 241 -3.28 3.35 11.87
N VAL A 242 -4.27 2.47 12.02
CA VAL A 242 -4.88 1.72 10.91
C VAL A 242 -6.19 2.38 10.53
N HIS A 243 -6.31 2.82 9.28
CA HIS A 243 -7.48 3.54 8.79
C HIS A 243 -7.86 3.12 7.39
N SER A 244 -9.16 3.15 7.13
CA SER A 244 -9.74 2.73 5.87
C SER A 244 -10.79 3.69 5.33
N LEU A 245 -11.02 3.58 4.04
CA LEU A 245 -12.13 4.23 3.36
C LEU A 245 -13.44 3.50 3.69
N THR A 246 -14.57 4.15 3.43
CA THR A 246 -15.82 3.41 3.22
C THR A 246 -15.88 2.89 1.79
N TRP A 247 -16.68 1.85 1.51
CA TRP A 247 -16.71 1.28 0.16
C TRP A 247 -17.19 2.26 -0.91
N GLU A 248 -18.21 3.06 -0.61
CA GLU A 248 -18.69 4.10 -1.51
C GLU A 248 -17.61 5.14 -1.83
N GLU A 249 -16.86 5.56 -0.82
CA GLU A 249 -15.75 6.51 -0.97
C GLU A 249 -14.65 5.94 -1.89
N ALA A 250 -14.24 4.68 -1.66
CA ALA A 250 -13.29 3.99 -2.53
C ALA A 250 -13.77 3.95 -3.99
N LEU A 251 -15.06 3.65 -4.24
CA LEU A 251 -15.63 3.67 -5.59
C LEU A 251 -15.57 5.06 -6.24
N MET A 252 -15.86 6.13 -5.48
CA MET A 252 -15.77 7.50 -5.97
C MET A 252 -14.33 7.91 -6.29
N ILE A 253 -13.38 7.58 -5.41
CA ILE A 253 -11.95 7.89 -5.62
C ILE A 253 -11.43 7.21 -6.88
N ASN A 254 -11.77 5.95 -7.12
CA ASN A 254 -11.31 5.21 -8.30
C ASN A 254 -11.67 5.89 -9.63
N GLY A 255 -12.72 6.72 -9.67
CA GLY A 255 -13.07 7.55 -10.82
C GLY A 255 -12.49 8.96 -10.77
N ALA A 256 -12.43 9.59 -9.60
CA ALA A 256 -11.99 10.98 -9.43
C ALA A 256 -10.47 11.14 -9.44
N ASP A 257 -9.75 10.28 -8.71
CA ASP A 257 -8.29 10.25 -8.64
C ASP A 257 -7.81 8.79 -8.49
N PRO A 258 -7.61 8.05 -9.60
CA PRO A 258 -7.10 6.68 -9.53
C PRO A 258 -5.65 6.60 -8.98
N ASP A 259 -4.99 7.73 -8.79
CA ASP A 259 -3.64 7.88 -8.23
C ASP A 259 -3.62 8.33 -6.75
N PHE A 260 -4.74 8.20 -6.04
CA PHE A 260 -4.91 8.72 -4.68
C PHE A 260 -3.84 8.28 -3.67
N HIS A 261 -3.53 6.97 -3.55
CA HIS A 261 -2.55 6.51 -2.56
C HIS A 261 -1.12 6.90 -2.93
N ARG A 262 -0.76 6.87 -4.23
CA ARG A 262 0.58 7.31 -4.65
C ARG A 262 0.77 8.82 -4.50
N ARG A 263 -0.29 9.60 -4.72
CA ARG A 263 -0.29 11.06 -4.51
C ARG A 263 -0.19 11.38 -3.02
N ASP A 264 -0.96 10.70 -2.18
CA ASP A 264 -0.90 10.84 -0.72
C ASP A 264 0.51 10.56 -0.19
N LEU A 265 1.16 9.46 -0.62
CA LEU A 265 2.54 9.15 -0.22
C LEU A 265 3.53 10.24 -0.66
N ALA A 266 3.46 10.65 -1.93
CA ALA A 266 4.39 11.64 -2.48
C ALA A 266 4.24 13.02 -1.82
N ALA A 267 2.99 13.48 -1.67
CA ALA A 267 2.67 14.76 -1.05
C ALA A 267 3.02 14.80 0.43
N ALA A 268 2.79 13.70 1.18
CA ALA A 268 3.18 13.62 2.58
C ALA A 268 4.70 13.76 2.77
N ILE A 269 5.49 13.11 1.91
CA ILE A 269 6.95 13.22 1.93
C ILE A 269 7.41 14.63 1.55
N GLU A 270 6.82 15.25 0.53
CA GLU A 270 7.14 16.62 0.10
C GLU A 270 6.80 17.66 1.17
N ALA A 271 5.73 17.44 1.93
CA ALA A 271 5.32 18.28 3.04
C ALA A 271 6.10 18.03 4.34
N GLY A 272 7.04 17.08 4.37
CA GLY A 272 7.78 16.71 5.58
C GLY A 272 6.96 15.90 6.60
N ALA A 273 5.74 15.50 6.26
CA ALA A 273 4.90 14.61 7.06
C ALA A 273 5.28 13.14 6.81
N TYR A 274 6.51 12.79 7.15
CA TYR A 274 7.12 11.51 6.82
C TYR A 274 6.32 10.32 7.38
N PRO A 275 5.95 9.34 6.53
CA PRO A 275 5.38 8.09 7.00
C PRO A 275 6.35 7.30 7.87
N GLU A 276 5.87 6.81 9.01
CA GLU A 276 6.67 6.00 9.95
C GLU A 276 5.96 4.70 10.32
N TRP A 277 6.75 3.62 10.44
CA TRP A 277 6.31 2.34 10.98
C TRP A 277 7.33 1.81 11.97
N GLU A 278 6.84 1.20 13.04
CA GLU A 278 7.67 0.39 13.93
C GLU A 278 7.70 -1.05 13.41
N LEU A 279 8.91 -1.59 13.20
CA LEU A 279 9.10 -3.01 12.95
C LEU A 279 9.00 -3.74 14.28
N GLY A 280 8.19 -4.78 14.33
CA GLY A 280 8.12 -5.69 15.46
C GLY A 280 8.10 -7.15 15.04
N VAL A 281 8.33 -8.03 16.00
CA VAL A 281 8.27 -9.48 15.83
C VAL A 281 7.46 -10.12 16.94
N GLN A 282 6.64 -11.10 16.58
CA GLN A 282 6.21 -12.12 17.54
C GLN A 282 7.30 -13.18 17.59
N VAL A 283 7.59 -13.73 18.77
CA VAL A 283 8.67 -14.69 18.99
C VAL A 283 8.10 -15.99 19.56
N PHE A 284 8.51 -17.11 18.98
CA PHE A 284 8.06 -18.45 19.37
C PHE A 284 9.26 -19.39 19.55
N PRO A 285 9.14 -20.41 20.40
CA PRO A 285 10.12 -21.49 20.46
C PRO A 285 10.26 -22.20 19.10
N ASP A 286 11.49 -22.53 18.70
CA ASP A 286 11.75 -23.37 17.51
C ASP A 286 11.76 -24.85 17.93
N THR A 287 10.57 -25.46 17.97
CA THR A 287 10.41 -26.90 18.28
C THR A 287 10.32 -27.73 17.01
N GLU A 288 10.49 -29.06 17.13
CA GLU A 288 10.40 -29.98 15.98
C GLU A 288 9.03 -29.91 15.29
N GLU A 289 7.95 -29.69 16.04
CA GLU A 289 6.60 -29.59 15.51
C GLU A 289 6.29 -28.22 14.89
N GLN A 290 7.05 -27.17 15.24
CA GLN A 290 6.81 -25.79 14.79
C GLN A 290 5.38 -25.31 15.05
N MET A 291 4.81 -25.75 16.18
CA MET A 291 3.46 -25.39 16.63
C MET A 291 3.53 -24.41 17.79
N PHE A 292 2.58 -23.48 17.86
CA PHE A 292 2.42 -22.59 19.02
C PHE A 292 0.95 -22.44 19.38
N ALA A 293 0.59 -22.73 20.63
CA ALA A 293 -0.79 -22.64 21.13
C ALA A 293 -1.84 -23.35 20.24
N GLY A 294 -1.47 -24.49 19.63
CA GLY A 294 -2.34 -25.25 18.73
C GLY A 294 -2.41 -24.71 17.29
N ILE A 295 -1.65 -23.66 16.98
CA ILE A 295 -1.51 -23.10 15.64
C ILE A 295 -0.25 -23.68 14.99
N ASP A 296 -0.39 -24.17 13.77
CA ASP A 296 0.73 -24.56 12.92
C ASP A 296 1.39 -23.30 12.35
N LEU A 297 2.63 -23.04 12.74
CA LEU A 297 3.33 -21.83 12.32
C LEU A 297 3.76 -21.91 10.84
N LEU A 298 3.72 -23.08 10.21
CA LEU A 298 3.99 -23.26 8.79
C LEU A 298 2.77 -23.02 7.91
N ASP A 299 1.58 -22.83 8.50
CA ASP A 299 0.36 -22.53 7.76
C ASP A 299 0.23 -21.01 7.52
N PRO A 300 0.42 -20.52 6.28
CA PRO A 300 0.34 -19.09 5.97
C PRO A 300 -1.11 -18.57 6.01
N THR A 301 -2.12 -19.44 6.14
CA THR A 301 -3.52 -19.02 6.36
C THR A 301 -3.83 -18.74 7.83
N LYS A 302 -2.85 -18.90 8.73
CA LYS A 302 -2.97 -18.69 10.17
C LYS A 302 -2.10 -17.54 10.67
N PHE A 303 -2.70 -16.65 11.44
CA PHE A 303 -1.99 -15.66 12.27
C PHE A 303 -2.00 -16.08 13.73
N VAL A 304 -1.08 -15.53 14.53
CA VAL A 304 -1.07 -15.72 15.98
C VAL A 304 -1.66 -14.47 16.63
N PRO A 305 -2.78 -14.57 17.36
CA PRO A 305 -3.33 -13.44 18.13
C PRO A 305 -2.28 -12.79 19.05
N GLU A 306 -2.29 -11.46 19.13
CA GLU A 306 -1.29 -10.70 19.89
C GLU A 306 -1.40 -10.95 21.41
N GLU A 307 -2.57 -11.39 21.88
CA GLU A 307 -2.81 -11.81 23.26
C GLU A 307 -2.06 -13.11 23.63
N LEU A 308 -1.75 -13.96 22.64
CA LEU A 308 -0.96 -15.18 22.85
C LEU A 308 0.55 -14.92 22.73
N ALA A 309 0.93 -14.03 21.81
CA ALA A 309 2.31 -13.61 21.61
C ALA A 309 2.34 -12.12 21.24
N PRO A 310 2.75 -11.22 22.16
CA PRO A 310 2.80 -9.79 21.86
C PRO A 310 3.84 -9.48 20.79
N VAL A 311 3.61 -8.40 20.04
CA VAL A 311 4.58 -7.89 19.06
C VAL A 311 5.67 -7.11 19.81
N GLU A 312 6.90 -7.62 19.80
CA GLU A 312 8.07 -6.94 20.37
C GLU A 312 8.66 -5.95 19.35
N PRO A 313 8.77 -4.64 19.67
CA PRO A 313 9.34 -3.66 18.75
C PRO A 313 10.87 -3.78 18.65
N ILE A 314 11.39 -3.77 17.42
CA ILE A 314 12.81 -4.01 17.10
C ILE A 314 13.47 -2.92 16.26
N GLY A 315 12.72 -1.97 15.73
CA GLY A 315 13.27 -0.78 15.07
C GLY A 315 12.20 0.10 14.46
N LYS A 316 12.60 1.23 13.89
CA LYS A 316 11.68 2.18 13.23
C LYS A 316 12.11 2.44 11.80
N MET A 317 11.16 2.53 10.89
CA MET A 317 11.36 2.98 9.52
C MET A 317 10.69 4.34 9.31
N THR A 318 11.40 5.28 8.70
CA THR A 318 10.88 6.59 8.28
C THR A 318 11.13 6.77 6.78
N LEU A 319 10.07 6.95 5.99
CA LEU A 319 10.16 7.23 4.55
C LEU A 319 10.22 8.74 4.31
N ASN A 320 11.31 9.22 3.72
CA ASN A 320 11.63 10.65 3.71
C ASN A 320 12.03 11.22 2.34
N ARG A 321 12.01 10.40 1.28
CA ARG A 321 12.38 10.89 -0.05
C ARG A 321 11.64 10.15 -1.18
N ASN A 322 11.00 10.92 -2.04
CA ASN A 322 10.40 10.42 -3.29
C ASN A 322 11.48 9.96 -4.29
N PRO A 323 11.18 8.98 -5.16
CA PRO A 323 12.08 8.60 -6.24
C PRO A 323 12.33 9.79 -7.18
N SER A 324 13.55 9.90 -7.72
CA SER A 324 13.88 10.91 -8.74
C SER A 324 13.30 10.55 -10.11
N ASN A 325 13.16 9.25 -10.39
CA ASN A 325 12.50 8.73 -11.58
C ASN A 325 11.72 7.46 -11.23
N TYR A 326 10.39 7.52 -11.38
CA TYR A 326 9.51 6.39 -11.05
C TYR A 326 9.90 5.10 -11.79
N PHE A 327 10.25 5.18 -13.08
CA PHE A 327 10.57 3.98 -13.86
C PHE A 327 11.91 3.35 -13.44
N ALA A 328 12.96 4.16 -13.31
CA ALA A 328 14.30 3.72 -12.92
C ALA A 328 14.36 3.11 -11.51
N GLU A 329 13.52 3.60 -10.60
CA GLU A 329 13.54 3.21 -9.20
C GLU A 329 12.35 2.32 -8.84
N THR A 330 11.11 2.81 -8.98
CA THR A 330 9.91 2.08 -8.53
C THR A 330 9.47 0.97 -9.49
N GLU A 331 9.53 1.18 -10.80
CA GLU A 331 9.14 0.14 -11.76
C GLU A 331 10.21 -0.96 -11.82
N GLN A 332 11.50 -0.59 -11.81
CA GLN A 332 12.63 -1.52 -11.95
C GLN A 332 13.13 -2.20 -10.67
N VAL A 333 12.71 -1.76 -9.48
CA VAL A 333 13.10 -2.46 -8.24
C VAL A 333 12.64 -3.93 -8.27
N ALA A 334 13.52 -4.83 -7.86
CA ALA A 334 13.26 -6.26 -7.71
C ALA A 334 13.37 -6.62 -6.22
N PHE A 335 12.23 -6.99 -5.63
CA PHE A 335 12.19 -7.56 -4.29
C PHE A 335 12.18 -9.08 -4.41
N HIS A 336 12.71 -9.79 -3.41
CA HIS A 336 12.67 -11.25 -3.36
C HIS A 336 12.82 -11.74 -1.91
N PRO A 337 11.89 -12.55 -1.36
CA PRO A 337 11.99 -13.03 0.02
C PRO A 337 13.18 -13.95 0.31
N GLY A 338 13.91 -14.40 -0.72
CA GLY A 338 15.17 -15.13 -0.56
C GLY A 338 16.42 -14.23 -0.56
N HIS A 339 16.26 -12.90 -0.66
CA HIS A 339 17.32 -11.98 -0.28
C HIS A 339 17.37 -11.92 1.26
N LEU A 340 18.20 -12.81 1.82
CA LEU A 340 18.44 -12.95 3.25
C LEU A 340 19.83 -12.39 3.63
N VAL A 341 20.05 -12.25 4.93
CA VAL A 341 21.32 -11.85 5.54
C VAL A 341 21.60 -12.76 6.73
N PRO A 342 22.86 -12.90 7.19
CA PRO A 342 23.17 -13.68 8.39
C PRO A 342 22.23 -13.33 9.56
N GLY A 343 21.76 -14.36 10.26
CA GLY A 343 20.85 -14.21 11.40
C GLY A 343 19.36 -14.29 11.07
N ILE A 344 19.00 -14.42 9.80
CA ILE A 344 17.61 -14.62 9.35
C ILE A 344 17.56 -15.80 8.36
N ASP A 345 16.73 -16.78 8.65
CA ASP A 345 16.53 -17.96 7.79
C ASP A 345 15.03 -18.23 7.57
N VAL A 346 14.72 -19.16 6.66
CA VAL A 346 13.36 -19.55 6.28
C VAL A 346 12.86 -20.76 7.07
N THR A 347 11.58 -21.08 6.91
CA THR A 347 10.93 -22.28 7.45
C THR A 347 10.38 -23.15 6.31
N ASN A 348 9.81 -24.30 6.67
CA ASN A 348 9.19 -25.24 5.74
C ASN A 348 7.79 -24.83 5.25
N ASP A 349 7.38 -23.58 5.45
CA ASP A 349 6.14 -23.04 4.88
C ASP A 349 6.14 -23.24 3.35
N ALA A 350 5.19 -24.05 2.85
CA ALA A 350 5.15 -24.48 1.46
C ALA A 350 4.88 -23.32 0.48
N LEU A 351 4.17 -22.27 0.94
CA LEU A 351 3.97 -21.06 0.16
C LEU A 351 5.27 -20.25 0.08
N LEU A 352 5.97 -20.07 1.21
CA LEU A 352 7.27 -19.39 1.23
C LEU A 352 8.27 -20.09 0.29
N ALA A 353 8.37 -21.42 0.38
CA ALA A 353 9.28 -22.20 -0.45
C ALA A 353 9.09 -21.96 -1.96
N ALA A 354 7.85 -21.92 -2.46
CA ALA A 354 7.57 -21.61 -3.86
C ALA A 354 7.94 -20.16 -4.24
N ARG A 355 7.77 -19.21 -3.30
CA ARG A 355 8.16 -17.80 -3.49
C ARG A 355 9.69 -17.65 -3.58
N LEU A 356 10.46 -18.52 -2.93
CA LEU A 356 11.92 -18.51 -3.06
C LEU A 356 12.38 -18.79 -4.50
N PHE A 357 11.64 -19.63 -5.23
CA PHE A 357 11.89 -19.85 -6.66
C PHE A 357 11.40 -18.69 -7.54
N SER A 358 10.11 -18.34 -7.39
CA SER A 358 9.39 -17.48 -8.37
C SER A 358 10.00 -16.09 -8.54
N TYR A 359 10.49 -15.49 -7.45
CA TYR A 359 10.93 -14.09 -7.44
C TYR A 359 12.30 -13.87 -8.07
N ILE A 360 13.09 -14.93 -8.29
CA ILE A 360 14.30 -14.86 -9.12
C ILE A 360 13.92 -15.03 -10.59
N ASP A 361 13.13 -16.07 -10.89
CA ASP A 361 12.73 -16.44 -12.25
C ASP A 361 12.00 -15.31 -12.99
N THR A 362 11.01 -14.67 -12.33
CA THR A 362 10.18 -13.65 -12.98
C THR A 362 10.97 -12.42 -13.45
N GLN A 363 12.15 -12.16 -12.86
CA GLN A 363 12.97 -11.01 -13.24
C GLN A 363 13.63 -11.19 -14.61
N ILE A 364 13.84 -12.43 -15.06
CA ILE A 364 14.50 -12.72 -16.34
C ILE A 364 13.71 -12.10 -17.50
N THR A 365 12.38 -12.24 -17.49
CA THR A 365 11.52 -11.62 -18.51
C THR A 365 11.25 -10.15 -18.19
N ARG A 366 10.95 -9.82 -16.93
CA ARG A 366 10.53 -8.46 -16.53
C ARG A 366 11.64 -7.43 -16.71
N LEU A 367 12.87 -7.77 -16.35
CA LEU A 367 14.04 -6.88 -16.37
C LEU A 367 15.07 -7.29 -17.45
N GLY A 368 14.68 -8.18 -18.36
CA GLY A 368 15.40 -8.48 -19.58
C GLY A 368 16.63 -9.37 -19.42
N GLY A 369 16.90 -9.95 -18.24
CA GLY A 369 18.00 -10.91 -18.10
C GLY A 369 18.50 -11.09 -16.67
N PRO A 370 19.63 -11.80 -16.49
CA PRO A 370 20.15 -12.18 -15.17
C PRO A 370 20.84 -11.05 -14.41
N ASN A 371 21.21 -9.94 -15.08
CA ASN A 371 21.96 -8.84 -14.46
C ASN A 371 21.06 -7.78 -13.79
N PHE A 372 19.82 -8.11 -13.41
CA PHE A 372 18.87 -7.16 -12.81
C PHE A 372 19.35 -6.56 -11.47
N SER A 373 20.24 -7.27 -10.76
CA SER A 373 20.91 -6.79 -9.54
C SER A 373 21.87 -5.63 -9.81
N GLN A 374 22.27 -5.41 -11.06
CA GLN A 374 23.13 -4.29 -11.45
C GLN A 374 22.34 -3.01 -11.76
N LEU A 375 21.01 -3.05 -11.82
CA LEU A 375 20.22 -1.83 -11.93
C LEU A 375 20.40 -0.98 -10.66
N PRO A 376 20.59 0.35 -10.73
CA PRO A 376 20.99 1.16 -9.60
C PRO A 376 20.14 1.00 -8.32
N ILE A 377 18.82 0.83 -8.45
CA ILE A 377 17.94 0.62 -7.30
C ILE A 377 18.06 -0.77 -6.67
N ASN A 378 18.59 -1.77 -7.39
CA ASN A 378 18.75 -3.14 -6.91
C ASN A 378 20.18 -3.44 -6.43
N GLN A 379 21.14 -2.57 -6.72
CA GLN A 379 22.53 -2.77 -6.35
C GLN A 379 22.66 -2.83 -4.82
N PRO A 380 23.31 -3.87 -4.25
CA PRO A 380 23.69 -3.88 -2.86
C PRO A 380 24.62 -2.71 -2.54
N HIS A 381 24.51 -2.16 -1.33
CA HIS A 381 25.48 -1.17 -0.83
C HIS A 381 26.71 -1.85 -0.22
N SER A 382 26.63 -3.15 0.08
CA SER A 382 27.78 -3.98 0.46
C SER A 382 28.62 -4.36 -0.78
N PRO A 383 29.92 -4.65 -0.62
CA PRO A 383 30.76 -5.10 -1.73
C PRO A 383 30.25 -6.40 -2.36
N VAL A 384 30.28 -6.47 -3.70
CA VAL A 384 29.91 -7.69 -4.45
C VAL A 384 31.13 -8.23 -5.16
N ASN A 385 31.60 -9.40 -4.73
CA ASN A 385 32.76 -10.11 -5.29
C ASN A 385 32.38 -11.56 -5.59
N ASP A 386 31.70 -11.78 -6.71
CA ASP A 386 31.24 -13.10 -7.15
C ASP A 386 32.01 -13.64 -8.39
N MET A 387 31.66 -14.86 -8.81
CA MET A 387 32.22 -15.52 -9.98
C MET A 387 31.23 -15.62 -11.15
N GLN A 388 30.12 -14.88 -11.13
CA GLN A 388 29.11 -14.86 -12.21
C GLN A 388 29.57 -13.93 -13.34
N ARG A 389 29.38 -14.31 -14.61
CA ARG A 389 29.88 -13.55 -15.78
C ARG A 389 28.84 -13.47 -16.89
N ASP A 390 29.10 -12.57 -17.83
CA ASP A 390 28.31 -12.33 -19.05
C ASP A 390 26.86 -11.91 -18.77
N GLY A 391 25.88 -12.47 -19.52
CA GLY A 391 24.46 -12.13 -19.43
C GLY A 391 24.07 -10.83 -20.15
N LEU A 392 22.77 -10.67 -20.45
CA LEU A 392 22.28 -9.47 -21.12
C LEU A 392 22.52 -8.23 -20.24
N HIS A 393 22.92 -7.13 -20.87
CA HIS A 393 23.13 -5.83 -20.22
C HIS A 393 24.13 -5.85 -19.05
N GLN A 394 25.21 -6.65 -19.16
CA GLN A 394 26.34 -6.60 -18.23
C GLN A 394 26.97 -5.20 -18.21
N HIS A 395 26.96 -4.52 -17.06
CA HIS A 395 27.54 -3.18 -16.88
C HIS A 395 28.91 -3.22 -16.22
N ARG A 396 29.21 -4.29 -15.48
CA ARG A 396 30.48 -4.43 -14.77
C ARG A 396 31.54 -5.02 -15.69
N ILE A 397 32.73 -4.44 -15.63
CA ILE A 397 33.94 -5.01 -16.22
C ILE A 397 34.68 -5.70 -15.08
N HIS A 398 34.51 -7.02 -14.96
CA HIS A 398 35.17 -7.80 -13.92
C HIS A 398 36.66 -7.95 -14.24
N GLU A 399 37.52 -7.56 -13.30
CA GLU A 399 38.96 -7.79 -13.37
C GLU A 399 39.31 -9.20 -12.84
N GLY A 400 40.47 -9.73 -13.23
CA GLY A 400 40.91 -11.10 -12.88
C GLY A 400 40.81 -12.09 -14.04
N LYS A 401 41.31 -13.31 -13.82
CA LYS A 401 41.41 -14.39 -14.82
C LYS A 401 40.55 -15.63 -14.50
N ALA A 402 40.15 -15.85 -13.25
CA ALA A 402 39.48 -17.07 -12.79
C ALA A 402 38.10 -16.80 -12.17
N PRO A 403 37.03 -16.83 -12.96
CA PRO A 403 35.66 -16.88 -12.45
C PRO A 403 35.28 -18.31 -12.03
N TYR A 404 36.12 -18.98 -11.23
CA TYR A 404 35.87 -20.33 -10.73
C TYR A 404 36.65 -20.64 -9.45
N HIS A 405 36.20 -21.63 -8.68
CA HIS A 405 36.85 -22.07 -7.45
C HIS A 405 36.97 -23.61 -7.40
N PRO A 406 38.08 -24.17 -6.87
CA PRO A 406 39.29 -23.47 -6.45
C PRO A 406 40.11 -22.98 -7.65
N ASN A 407 40.87 -21.90 -7.47
CA ASN A 407 41.80 -21.38 -8.49
C ASN A 407 43.14 -20.94 -7.86
N SER A 408 44.22 -21.00 -8.64
CA SER A 408 45.54 -20.48 -8.24
C SER A 408 45.98 -19.26 -9.05
N VAL A 409 45.37 -19.01 -10.20
CA VAL A 409 45.76 -17.93 -11.13
C VAL A 409 45.41 -16.54 -10.61
N ASP A 410 44.38 -16.44 -9.76
CA ASP A 410 44.03 -15.23 -9.01
C ASP A 410 44.23 -15.43 -7.50
N GLY A 411 45.13 -16.34 -7.11
CA GLY A 411 45.52 -16.52 -5.71
C GLY A 411 44.43 -17.09 -4.80
N GLY A 412 43.39 -17.73 -5.35
CA GLY A 412 42.27 -18.29 -4.59
C GLY A 412 41.12 -17.30 -4.36
N CYS A 413 41.25 -16.05 -4.80
CA CYS A 413 40.19 -15.06 -4.67
C CYS A 413 38.98 -15.35 -5.60
N PRO A 414 37.78 -14.86 -5.20
CA PRO A 414 37.42 -14.40 -3.85
C PRO A 414 37.37 -15.58 -2.86
N PHE A 415 37.79 -15.35 -1.61
CA PHE A 415 37.79 -16.34 -0.53
C PHE A 415 36.39 -16.55 0.05
N MET A 416 36.16 -17.72 0.66
CA MET A 416 34.96 -17.98 1.45
C MET A 416 34.95 -17.12 2.73
N ALA A 417 33.77 -16.75 3.22
CA ALA A 417 33.63 -16.04 4.49
C ALA A 417 34.19 -16.88 5.65
N GLY A 418 34.93 -16.25 6.57
CA GLY A 418 35.58 -16.92 7.70
C GLY A 418 36.92 -17.62 7.38
N GLU A 419 37.29 -17.80 6.11
CA GLU A 419 38.62 -18.32 5.72
C GLU A 419 39.68 -17.19 5.77
N GLY A 420 40.13 -16.86 6.99
CA GLY A 420 41.17 -15.85 7.21
C GLY A 420 40.72 -14.40 6.99
N ASN A 421 39.41 -14.15 7.04
CA ASN A 421 38.79 -12.83 6.97
C ASN A 421 37.68 -12.69 8.02
N ASP A 422 37.29 -11.44 8.31
CA ASP A 422 36.29 -11.09 9.33
C ASP A 422 34.85 -11.04 8.77
N ALA A 423 34.60 -11.61 7.58
CA ALA A 423 33.26 -11.61 6.99
C ALA A 423 32.36 -12.66 7.68
N THR A 424 31.15 -12.25 8.04
CA THR A 424 30.11 -13.14 8.56
C THR A 424 29.57 -14.01 7.42
N ALA A 425 29.67 -15.33 7.58
CA ALA A 425 29.04 -16.26 6.63
C ALA A 425 27.53 -16.33 6.88
N PHE A 426 26.74 -16.44 5.80
CA PHE A 426 25.38 -16.96 5.91
C PHE A 426 25.47 -18.46 6.17
N ILE A 427 24.90 -18.92 7.27
CA ILE A 427 24.87 -20.34 7.66
C ILE A 427 23.41 -20.76 7.66
N ASP A 428 23.06 -21.69 6.76
CA ASP A 428 21.75 -22.34 6.80
C ASP A 428 21.59 -23.07 8.14
N VAL A 429 20.45 -22.91 8.80
CA VAL A 429 20.17 -23.61 10.06
C VAL A 429 20.21 -25.12 9.80
N PRO A 430 21.03 -25.90 10.53
CA PRO A 430 21.17 -27.35 10.30
C PRO A 430 19.96 -28.11 10.86
N GLU A 431 18.78 -27.86 10.29
CA GLU A 431 17.52 -28.46 10.68
C GLU A 431 17.50 -29.98 10.41
N PRO A 432 17.25 -30.84 11.42
CA PRO A 432 17.06 -32.26 11.20
C PRO A 432 15.81 -32.53 10.38
N ILE A 433 15.96 -33.12 9.19
CA ILE A 433 14.82 -33.58 8.40
C ILE A 433 14.38 -34.96 8.92
N ALA A 434 13.19 -35.03 9.51
CA ALA A 434 12.63 -36.29 10.00
C ALA A 434 12.49 -37.33 8.87
N ALA A 435 12.81 -38.59 9.17
CA ALA A 435 12.71 -39.70 8.22
C ALA A 435 11.27 -39.87 7.73
N SER A 436 11.04 -39.62 6.44
CA SER A 436 9.71 -39.53 5.83
C SER A 436 9.72 -40.01 4.37
N ALA A 437 8.55 -40.08 3.74
CA ALA A 437 8.39 -40.39 2.33
C ALA A 437 8.19 -39.10 1.50
N LYS A 438 8.59 -39.12 0.23
CA LYS A 438 8.27 -38.03 -0.70
C LYS A 438 6.79 -38.09 -1.07
N GLU A 439 6.02 -37.10 -0.66
CA GLU A 439 4.58 -37.05 -0.85
C GLU A 439 4.10 -35.72 -1.43
N ARG A 440 2.88 -35.72 -1.99
CA ARG A 440 2.12 -34.52 -2.33
C ARG A 440 0.89 -34.50 -1.43
N ARG A 441 1.12 -34.14 -0.17
CA ARG A 441 0.11 -34.16 0.88
C ARG A 441 0.39 -33.02 1.83
N GLN A 442 -0.68 -32.48 2.39
CA GLN A 442 -0.64 -31.43 3.37
C GLN A 442 -0.78 -32.00 4.78
N ALA A 443 -0.27 -31.27 5.77
CA ALA A 443 -0.44 -31.67 7.17
C ALA A 443 -1.92 -31.54 7.60
N GLN A 444 -2.39 -32.49 8.42
CA GLN A 444 -3.76 -32.44 8.94
C GLN A 444 -4.02 -31.20 9.81
N SER A 445 -2.97 -30.63 10.42
CA SER A 445 -3.04 -29.38 11.18
C SER A 445 -3.54 -28.18 10.36
N PHE A 446 -3.52 -28.27 9.03
CA PHE A 446 -3.95 -27.20 8.13
C PHE A 446 -5.45 -27.25 7.81
N ASP A 447 -6.16 -28.33 8.17
CA ASP A 447 -7.56 -28.60 7.75
C ASP A 447 -8.61 -27.63 8.35
N ASP A 448 -8.26 -26.89 9.41
CA ASP A 448 -9.16 -25.87 9.98
C ASP A 448 -9.10 -24.58 9.17
N HIS A 449 -10.14 -24.34 8.39
CA HIS A 449 -10.22 -23.17 7.51
C HIS A 449 -11.18 -22.07 8.02
N PHE A 450 -11.87 -22.30 9.15
CA PHE A 450 -13.00 -21.46 9.55
C PHE A 450 -12.79 -20.76 10.89
N SER A 451 -12.05 -21.36 11.84
CA SER A 451 -11.91 -20.78 13.19
C SER A 451 -11.27 -19.39 13.16
N GLN A 452 -10.20 -19.18 12.38
CA GLN A 452 -9.57 -17.86 12.31
C GLN A 452 -10.38 -16.83 11.51
N ALA A 453 -11.15 -17.25 10.51
CA ALA A 453 -12.10 -16.37 9.84
C ALA A 453 -13.18 -15.87 10.81
N ARG A 454 -13.70 -16.79 11.66
CA ARG A 454 -14.62 -16.46 12.75
C ARG A 454 -13.99 -15.56 13.79
N LEU A 455 -12.75 -15.86 14.21
CA LEU A 455 -12.01 -15.07 15.21
C LEU A 455 -11.90 -13.63 14.75
N PHE A 456 -11.43 -13.42 13.52
CA PHE A 456 -11.32 -12.07 12.96
C PHE A 456 -12.68 -11.38 12.90
N TYR A 457 -13.71 -11.98 12.30
CA TYR A 457 -15.03 -11.35 12.18
C TYR A 457 -15.64 -10.99 13.54
N ARG A 458 -15.55 -11.89 14.53
CA ARG A 458 -16.10 -11.65 15.88
C ARG A 458 -15.27 -10.64 16.69
N SER A 459 -14.04 -10.36 16.28
CA SER A 459 -13.18 -9.34 16.89
C SER A 459 -13.44 -7.93 16.37
N LEU A 460 -14.16 -7.80 15.26
CA LEU A 460 -14.54 -6.51 14.69
C LEU A 460 -15.64 -5.84 15.51
N THR A 461 -15.66 -4.51 15.53
CA THR A 461 -16.81 -3.75 16.07
C THR A 461 -18.07 -4.06 15.26
N GLY A 462 -19.25 -3.84 15.83
CA GLY A 462 -20.51 -4.05 15.11
C GLY A 462 -20.61 -3.26 13.80
N ARG A 463 -19.94 -2.11 13.70
CA ARG A 463 -19.87 -1.31 12.46
C ARG A 463 -18.99 -1.96 11.40
N GLU A 464 -17.79 -2.39 11.79
CA GLU A 464 -16.89 -3.12 10.89
C GLU A 464 -17.52 -4.44 10.42
N GLN A 465 -18.26 -5.15 11.27
CA GLN A 465 -19.01 -6.35 10.88
C GLN A 465 -20.06 -6.06 9.81
N LEU A 466 -20.80 -4.94 9.93
CA LEU A 466 -21.76 -4.50 8.92
C LEU A 466 -21.06 -4.13 7.59
N HIS A 467 -19.88 -3.53 7.63
CA HIS A 467 -19.10 -3.27 6.41
C HIS A 467 -18.63 -4.56 5.73
N VAL A 468 -18.22 -5.57 6.50
CA VAL A 468 -17.91 -6.91 5.98
C VAL A 468 -19.14 -7.53 5.30
N GLN A 469 -20.30 -7.50 5.96
CA GLN A 469 -21.56 -7.98 5.36
C GLN A 469 -21.84 -7.24 4.05
N GLN A 470 -21.76 -5.90 4.05
CA GLN A 470 -21.97 -5.08 2.86
C GLN A 470 -21.00 -5.43 1.72
N ALA A 471 -19.73 -5.69 2.03
CA ALA A 471 -18.72 -6.06 1.04
C ALA A 471 -19.05 -7.42 0.40
N TYR A 472 -19.31 -8.46 1.19
CA TYR A 472 -19.74 -9.76 0.67
C TYR A 472 -21.02 -9.65 -0.16
N SER A 473 -22.03 -8.91 0.32
CA SER A 473 -23.27 -8.68 -0.42
C SER A 473 -23.05 -7.96 -1.74
N PHE A 474 -22.19 -6.95 -1.76
CA PHE A 474 -21.86 -6.21 -2.98
C PHE A 474 -21.17 -7.14 -3.99
N GLU A 475 -20.12 -7.85 -3.57
CA GLU A 475 -19.35 -8.69 -4.49
C GLU A 475 -20.13 -9.90 -5.00
N LEU A 476 -20.77 -10.66 -4.10
CA LEU A 476 -21.60 -11.80 -4.49
C LEU A 476 -22.84 -11.35 -5.29
N GLY A 477 -23.32 -10.12 -5.07
CA GLY A 477 -24.39 -9.53 -5.89
C GLY A 477 -23.97 -9.25 -7.34
N LYS A 478 -22.67 -9.18 -7.63
CA LYS A 478 -22.11 -9.11 -9.00
C LYS A 478 -21.89 -10.50 -9.62
N CYS A 479 -21.86 -11.56 -8.83
CA CYS A 479 -21.77 -12.92 -9.33
C CYS A 479 -23.09 -13.36 -9.98
N THR A 480 -23.03 -13.78 -11.23
CA THR A 480 -24.22 -14.18 -11.99
C THR A 480 -24.64 -15.61 -11.69
N ASP A 481 -23.70 -16.48 -11.31
CA ASP A 481 -23.99 -17.89 -11.02
C ASP A 481 -24.63 -18.07 -9.62
N PRO A 482 -25.86 -18.60 -9.52
CA PRO A 482 -26.51 -18.85 -8.23
C PRO A 482 -25.83 -19.97 -7.41
N ALA A 483 -25.20 -20.96 -8.04
CA ALA A 483 -24.53 -22.05 -7.33
C ALA A 483 -23.23 -21.59 -6.64
N ILE A 484 -22.54 -20.60 -7.21
CA ILE A 484 -21.40 -19.94 -6.55
C ILE A 484 -21.89 -19.23 -5.28
N ARG A 485 -22.94 -18.40 -5.41
CA ARG A 485 -23.51 -17.66 -4.27
C ARG A 485 -23.99 -18.60 -3.16
N ALA A 486 -24.68 -19.69 -3.50
CA ALA A 486 -25.14 -20.68 -2.53
C ALA A 486 -23.98 -21.37 -1.79
N ARG A 487 -22.92 -21.76 -2.51
CA ARG A 487 -21.72 -22.37 -1.88
C ARG A 487 -21.01 -21.38 -0.97
N GLN A 488 -20.86 -20.12 -1.38
CA GLN A 488 -20.23 -19.13 -0.52
C GLN A 488 -21.08 -18.84 0.72
N LEU A 489 -22.42 -18.78 0.61
CA LEU A 489 -23.30 -18.68 1.77
C LEU A 489 -23.12 -19.87 2.73
N GLN A 490 -22.93 -21.10 2.23
CA GLN A 490 -22.62 -22.25 3.08
C GLN A 490 -21.30 -22.06 3.83
N ALA A 491 -20.26 -21.54 3.18
CA ALA A 491 -18.99 -21.23 3.83
C ALA A 491 -19.18 -20.14 4.91
N LEU A 492 -19.96 -19.09 4.64
CA LEU A 492 -20.28 -18.05 5.62
C LEU A 492 -21.08 -18.60 6.79
N ALA A 493 -22.04 -19.50 6.58
CA ALA A 493 -22.80 -20.15 7.65
C ALA A 493 -21.91 -20.93 8.61
N ASN A 494 -20.84 -21.55 8.09
CA ASN A 494 -19.83 -22.24 8.90
C ASN A 494 -18.98 -21.25 9.70
N ILE A 495 -18.77 -20.03 9.19
CA ILE A 495 -18.01 -18.97 9.88
C ILE A 495 -18.88 -18.33 10.96
N ASP A 496 -20.00 -17.72 10.62
CA ASP A 496 -20.84 -16.99 11.56
C ASP A 496 -22.29 -16.85 11.03
N ALA A 497 -23.26 -17.13 11.91
CA ALA A 497 -24.67 -17.15 11.54
C ALA A 497 -25.24 -15.74 11.22
N ASP A 498 -24.76 -14.70 11.89
CA ASP A 498 -25.22 -13.33 11.68
C ASP A 498 -24.64 -12.76 10.40
N LEU A 499 -23.35 -13.02 10.14
CA LEU A 499 -22.72 -12.71 8.85
C LEU A 499 -23.48 -13.36 7.69
N CYS A 500 -23.71 -14.67 7.76
CA CYS A 500 -24.40 -15.41 6.69
C CYS A 500 -25.82 -14.88 6.47
N ARG A 501 -26.56 -14.60 7.55
CA ARG A 501 -27.93 -14.10 7.47
C ARG A 501 -27.98 -12.72 6.82
N GLY A 502 -27.12 -11.79 7.25
CA GLY A 502 -27.07 -10.44 6.67
C GLY A 502 -26.74 -10.47 5.16
N VAL A 503 -25.78 -11.32 4.76
CA VAL A 503 -25.43 -11.47 3.35
C VAL A 503 -26.55 -12.15 2.55
N ALA A 504 -27.16 -13.20 3.08
CA ALA A 504 -28.26 -13.91 2.40
C ALA A 504 -29.48 -13.00 2.19
N GLU A 505 -29.86 -12.21 3.20
CA GLU A 505 -30.96 -11.24 3.10
C GLU A 505 -30.71 -10.21 2.00
N ALA A 506 -29.51 -9.63 1.94
CA ALA A 506 -29.14 -8.67 0.90
C ALA A 506 -29.14 -9.27 -0.52
N LEU A 507 -28.87 -10.58 -0.64
CA LEU A 507 -28.91 -11.31 -1.90
C LEU A 507 -30.31 -11.84 -2.25
N GLY A 508 -31.30 -11.72 -1.35
CA GLY A 508 -32.63 -12.29 -1.50
C GLY A 508 -32.64 -13.83 -1.47
N LEU A 509 -31.73 -14.43 -0.70
CA LEU A 509 -31.56 -15.89 -0.55
C LEU A 509 -31.87 -16.33 0.88
N GLU A 510 -32.17 -17.61 1.05
CA GLU A 510 -32.29 -18.22 2.39
C GLU A 510 -30.89 -18.53 2.94
N ALA A 511 -30.64 -18.17 4.21
CA ALA A 511 -29.39 -18.51 4.87
C ALA A 511 -29.35 -20.02 5.17
N PRO A 512 -28.36 -20.77 4.67
CA PRO A 512 -28.23 -22.18 4.98
C PRO A 512 -27.86 -22.39 6.45
N GLN A 513 -28.11 -23.60 6.96
CA GLN A 513 -27.58 -24.02 8.25
C GLN A 513 -26.10 -24.40 8.12
N PRO A 514 -25.27 -24.20 9.16
CA PRO A 514 -23.90 -24.68 9.15
C PRO A 514 -23.87 -26.20 8.93
N ASP A 515 -22.95 -26.68 8.09
CA ASP A 515 -22.77 -28.10 7.77
C ASP A 515 -21.64 -28.75 8.58
N ARG A 516 -20.94 -27.96 9.39
CA ARG A 516 -19.87 -28.38 10.28
C ARG A 516 -19.88 -27.57 11.56
N GLU A 517 -19.35 -28.18 12.62
CA GLU A 517 -19.07 -27.48 13.86
C GLU A 517 -17.73 -26.77 13.73
N VAL A 518 -17.71 -25.48 14.06
CA VAL A 518 -16.49 -24.69 14.20
C VAL A 518 -16.43 -24.30 15.68
N PRO A 519 -15.26 -24.42 16.35
CA PRO A 519 -15.12 -24.04 17.75
C PRO A 519 -15.49 -22.58 18.03
N ASP A 520 -15.86 -22.31 19.29
CA ASP A 520 -15.91 -20.93 19.75
C ASP A 520 -14.48 -20.36 19.85
N VAL A 521 -14.34 -19.05 19.70
CA VAL A 521 -13.03 -18.39 19.58
C VAL A 521 -12.95 -17.20 20.51
N GLU A 522 -11.79 -17.02 21.13
CA GLU A 522 -11.49 -15.81 21.89
C GLU A 522 -11.18 -14.67 20.91
N THR A 523 -11.89 -13.56 21.07
CA THR A 523 -11.74 -12.35 20.25
C THR A 523 -10.48 -11.58 20.61
N SER A 524 -9.89 -10.89 19.64
CA SER A 524 -8.66 -10.11 19.79
C SER A 524 -8.90 -8.63 19.47
N ALA A 525 -8.70 -7.75 20.45
CA ALA A 525 -8.96 -6.32 20.27
C ALA A 525 -8.01 -5.67 19.26
N ALA A 526 -6.82 -6.25 19.05
CA ALA A 526 -5.82 -5.77 18.11
C ALA A 526 -6.26 -5.85 16.64
N LEU A 527 -7.28 -6.65 16.32
CA LEU A 527 -7.74 -6.86 14.93
C LEU A 527 -8.64 -5.74 14.42
N SER A 528 -9.39 -5.09 15.31
CA SER A 528 -10.25 -3.94 14.96
C SER A 528 -9.43 -2.67 14.71
N GLN A 529 -9.90 -1.83 13.80
CA GLN A 529 -9.29 -0.52 13.51
C GLN A 529 -10.12 0.66 14.06
N VAL A 530 -11.24 0.41 14.74
CA VAL A 530 -12.18 1.43 15.23
C VAL A 530 -12.11 1.53 16.76
N GLY A 531 -12.17 2.76 17.29
CA GLY A 531 -12.26 3.01 18.74
C GLY A 531 -11.01 3.63 19.38
N GLY A 532 -9.98 3.93 18.60
CA GLY A 532 -8.77 4.65 19.05
C GLY A 532 -8.75 6.14 18.71
N THR A 533 -7.67 6.81 19.12
CA THR A 533 -7.30 8.14 18.66
C THR A 533 -5.84 8.11 18.19
N TRP A 534 -5.54 8.81 17.11
CA TRP A 534 -4.23 8.74 16.45
C TRP A 534 -3.73 10.11 16.01
N PRO A 535 -2.41 10.27 15.77
CA PRO A 535 -1.86 11.50 15.22
C PRO A 535 -2.53 11.90 13.90
N VAL A 536 -2.77 13.20 13.72
CA VAL A 536 -3.43 13.76 12.52
C VAL A 536 -2.44 14.19 11.44
N SER A 537 -1.14 13.94 11.62
CA SER A 537 -0.08 14.43 10.75
C SER A 537 -0.28 14.02 9.29
N GLY A 538 -0.24 15.00 8.39
CA GLY A 538 -0.43 14.82 6.95
C GLY A 538 -1.87 14.46 6.53
N ARG A 539 -2.88 14.72 7.37
CA ARG A 539 -4.30 14.71 6.97
C ARG A 539 -4.64 15.97 6.16
N SER A 540 -5.61 15.88 5.26
CA SER A 540 -5.99 16.98 4.37
C SER A 540 -7.26 17.68 4.87
N VAL A 541 -7.26 19.01 4.96
CA VAL A 541 -8.41 19.80 5.39
C VAL A 541 -8.84 20.75 4.27
N GLY A 542 -10.06 20.57 3.77
CA GLY A 542 -10.66 21.46 2.76
C GLY A 542 -11.19 22.73 3.40
N LEU A 543 -10.59 23.88 3.07
CA LEU A 543 -10.96 25.20 3.58
C LEU A 543 -11.81 25.94 2.55
N VAL A 544 -13.13 25.95 2.73
CA VAL A 544 -14.07 26.63 1.82
C VAL A 544 -14.06 28.13 2.07
N VAL A 545 -13.65 28.87 1.05
CA VAL A 545 -13.41 30.33 1.08
C VAL A 545 -13.95 31.01 -0.19
N GLU A 546 -13.96 32.34 -0.20
CA GLU A 546 -14.22 33.15 -1.39
C GLU A 546 -13.14 34.22 -1.58
N ARG A 547 -13.10 34.87 -2.75
CA ARG A 547 -12.08 35.90 -3.03
C ARG A 547 -12.15 37.10 -2.08
N SER A 548 -13.32 37.37 -1.53
CA SER A 548 -13.56 38.43 -0.52
C SER A 548 -13.21 38.00 0.90
N THR A 549 -12.86 36.72 1.15
CA THR A 549 -12.44 36.27 2.48
C THR A 549 -11.22 37.07 2.93
N PRO A 550 -11.24 37.70 4.12
CA PRO A 550 -10.13 38.53 4.58
C PRO A 550 -8.80 37.78 4.66
N ALA A 551 -7.71 38.43 4.25
CA ALA A 551 -6.35 37.85 4.28
C ALA A 551 -5.97 37.31 5.67
N GLU A 552 -6.35 38.00 6.74
CA GLU A 552 -6.10 37.55 8.12
C GLU A 552 -6.79 36.22 8.45
N THR A 553 -8.02 36.02 7.96
CA THR A 553 -8.76 34.76 8.12
C THR A 553 -8.09 33.62 7.36
N LEU A 554 -7.64 33.88 6.13
CA LEU A 554 -6.97 32.90 5.28
C LEU A 554 -5.64 32.43 5.89
N GLN A 555 -4.78 33.38 6.25
CA GLN A 555 -3.50 33.11 6.88
C GLN A 555 -3.67 32.34 8.18
N ARG A 556 -4.67 32.72 8.98
CA ARG A 556 -4.94 32.05 10.25
C ARG A 556 -5.41 30.61 10.06
N LEU A 557 -6.35 30.36 9.14
CA LEU A 557 -6.81 28.99 8.87
C LEU A 557 -5.67 28.10 8.33
N ALA A 558 -4.85 28.62 7.40
CA ALA A 558 -3.71 27.87 6.89
C ALA A 558 -2.70 27.56 8.01
N SER A 559 -2.30 28.57 8.79
CA SER A 559 -1.37 28.41 9.91
C SER A 559 -1.92 27.43 10.95
N ASP A 560 -3.19 27.54 11.36
CA ASP A 560 -3.78 26.66 12.37
C ASP A 560 -3.78 25.19 11.89
N VAL A 561 -4.01 24.94 10.58
CA VAL A 561 -3.94 23.59 9.99
C VAL A 561 -2.51 23.06 9.95
N GLU A 562 -1.55 23.88 9.51
CA GLU A 562 -0.13 23.54 9.45
C GLU A 562 0.47 23.30 10.85
N ASP A 563 0.12 24.13 11.83
CA ASP A 563 0.55 24.00 13.23
C ASP A 563 -0.01 22.73 13.89
N ALA A 564 -1.17 22.25 13.43
CA ALA A 564 -1.72 20.94 13.80
C ALA A 564 -1.04 19.76 13.05
N GLY A 565 -0.09 20.03 12.16
CA GLY A 565 0.62 19.04 11.34
C GLY A 565 -0.18 18.52 10.15
N MET A 566 -1.29 19.17 9.78
CA MET A 566 -2.16 18.81 8.66
C MET A 566 -1.87 19.69 7.43
N SER A 567 -2.45 19.33 6.29
CA SER A 567 -2.28 20.06 5.02
C SER A 567 -3.55 20.87 4.69
N PRO A 568 -3.46 22.21 4.59
CA PRO A 568 -4.59 23.04 4.18
C PRO A 568 -4.78 22.98 2.66
N VAL A 569 -6.04 22.89 2.22
CA VAL A 569 -6.39 23.03 0.81
C VAL A 569 -7.50 24.07 0.68
N PHE A 570 -7.19 25.24 0.12
CA PHE A 570 -8.21 26.25 -0.15
C PHE A 570 -9.14 25.81 -1.28
N VAL A 571 -10.43 25.78 -0.99
CA VAL A 571 -11.51 25.42 -1.93
C VAL A 571 -12.38 26.65 -2.18
N ALA A 572 -12.50 27.07 -3.44
CA ALA A 572 -13.21 28.31 -3.78
C ALA A 572 -14.10 28.15 -5.04
N PRO A 573 -14.99 29.11 -5.34
CA PRO A 573 -15.81 29.06 -6.57
C PRO A 573 -14.97 29.04 -7.86
N THR A 574 -13.83 29.74 -7.86
CA THR A 574 -12.94 29.88 -9.02
C THR A 574 -11.48 29.77 -8.59
N GLY A 575 -10.62 29.35 -9.51
CA GLY A 575 -9.17 29.33 -9.27
C GLY A 575 -8.56 30.74 -9.22
N GLY A 576 -7.23 30.79 -9.08
CA GLY A 576 -6.44 32.01 -8.99
C GLY A 576 -5.91 32.23 -7.57
N GLU A 577 -5.55 33.49 -7.28
CA GLU A 577 -5.02 33.90 -5.99
C GLU A 577 -6.13 34.46 -5.08
N LEU A 578 -6.00 34.21 -3.79
CA LEU A 578 -6.82 34.77 -2.72
C LEU A 578 -6.24 36.11 -2.22
N ALA A 579 -6.94 36.76 -1.29
CA ALA A 579 -6.58 38.10 -0.81
C ALA A 579 -5.21 38.20 -0.11
N ASP A 580 -4.68 37.08 0.39
CA ASP A 580 -3.35 36.97 1.03
C ASP A 580 -2.25 36.54 0.04
N GLY A 581 -2.59 36.31 -1.23
CA GLY A 581 -1.67 35.79 -2.26
C GLY A 581 -1.60 34.26 -2.32
N SER A 582 -2.30 33.54 -1.44
CA SER A 582 -2.37 32.07 -1.49
C SER A 582 -3.09 31.60 -2.75
N ALA A 583 -2.61 30.51 -3.35
CA ALA A 583 -3.27 29.90 -4.49
C ALA A 583 -4.50 29.09 -4.04
N VAL A 584 -5.58 29.15 -4.82
CA VAL A 584 -6.71 28.23 -4.68
C VAL A 584 -6.26 26.83 -5.08
N GLY A 585 -6.31 25.88 -4.13
CA GLY A 585 -5.91 24.50 -4.34
C GLY A 585 -6.93 23.69 -5.13
N ALA A 586 -8.23 23.97 -4.94
CA ALA A 586 -9.29 23.35 -5.72
C ALA A 586 -10.48 24.30 -5.93
N THR A 587 -11.17 24.14 -7.06
CA THR A 587 -12.46 24.81 -7.29
C THR A 587 -13.61 23.90 -6.86
N PHE A 588 -14.82 24.42 -6.67
CA PHE A 588 -15.98 23.54 -6.45
C PHE A 588 -16.25 22.55 -7.59
N LEU A 589 -15.78 22.83 -8.82
CA LEU A 589 -15.85 21.89 -9.94
C LEU A 589 -14.86 20.74 -9.80
N THR A 590 -13.67 20.99 -9.26
CA THR A 590 -12.57 20.04 -9.23
C THR A 590 -12.42 19.34 -7.88
N ALA A 591 -12.98 19.91 -6.82
CA ALA A 591 -12.96 19.35 -5.48
C ALA A 591 -13.99 18.23 -5.33
N ARG A 592 -13.59 17.14 -4.68
CA ARG A 592 -14.48 16.07 -4.22
C ARG A 592 -14.26 15.81 -2.74
N SER A 593 -15.31 15.44 -2.02
CA SER A 593 -15.20 15.23 -0.56
C SER A 593 -14.18 14.16 -0.18
N VAL A 594 -13.92 13.23 -1.10
CA VAL A 594 -12.98 12.11 -0.94
C VAL A 594 -11.51 12.55 -0.85
N GLU A 595 -11.19 13.78 -1.29
CA GLU A 595 -9.84 14.36 -1.24
C GLU A 595 -9.50 14.97 0.12
N PHE A 596 -10.48 15.10 1.01
CA PHE A 596 -10.34 15.73 2.31
C PHE A 596 -10.71 14.76 3.44
N ASP A 597 -10.04 14.90 4.58
CA ASP A 597 -10.37 14.21 5.82
C ASP A 597 -11.38 15.03 6.66
N ALA A 598 -11.43 16.35 6.47
CA ALA A 598 -12.42 17.26 7.06
C ALA A 598 -12.66 18.49 6.17
N VAL A 599 -13.80 19.16 6.35
CA VAL A 599 -14.14 20.41 5.64
C VAL A 599 -14.47 21.52 6.63
N VAL A 600 -13.89 22.70 6.42
CA VAL A 600 -14.14 23.90 7.22
C VAL A 600 -14.61 25.01 6.30
N LEU A 601 -15.73 25.63 6.64
CA LEU A 601 -16.34 26.70 5.86
C LEU A 601 -16.08 28.03 6.54
N ALA A 602 -15.18 28.83 5.96
CA ALA A 602 -14.99 30.24 6.34
C ALA A 602 -15.95 31.17 5.58
N ALA A 603 -16.48 30.69 4.46
CA ALA A 603 -17.48 31.36 3.65
C ALA A 603 -18.56 30.37 3.18
N ALA A 604 -19.70 30.91 2.78
CA ALA A 604 -20.81 30.18 2.16
C ALA A 604 -21.14 30.82 0.81
N PRO A 605 -20.28 30.66 -0.22
CA PRO A 605 -20.41 31.40 -1.46
C PRO A 605 -21.70 31.04 -2.19
N ALA A 606 -22.32 32.04 -2.79
CA ALA A 606 -23.49 31.83 -3.63
C ALA A 606 -23.13 31.18 -4.96
N ALA A 607 -24.14 30.71 -5.70
CA ALA A 607 -23.92 30.05 -6.99
C ALA A 607 -23.07 30.92 -7.94
N GLY A 608 -21.96 30.34 -8.39
CA GLY A 608 -21.04 31.00 -9.33
C GLY A 608 -21.67 31.16 -10.73
N PRO A 609 -21.10 32.04 -11.60
CA PRO A 609 -21.57 32.18 -12.98
C PRO A 609 -21.50 30.90 -13.82
N ASP A 610 -20.64 29.96 -13.42
CA ASP A 610 -20.40 28.67 -14.06
C ASP A 610 -21.28 27.54 -13.49
N ALA A 611 -22.06 27.79 -12.43
CA ALA A 611 -23.11 26.90 -11.94
C ALA A 611 -24.36 27.02 -12.84
N HIS A 612 -24.19 26.70 -14.13
CA HIS A 612 -25.22 26.89 -15.14
C HIS A 612 -26.20 25.69 -15.18
N PRO A 613 -27.52 25.91 -15.11
CA PRO A 613 -28.52 24.84 -15.15
C PRO A 613 -28.45 23.95 -16.40
N ASP A 614 -27.97 24.47 -17.53
CA ASP A 614 -27.76 23.67 -18.76
C ASP A 614 -26.63 22.63 -18.63
N LEU A 615 -25.69 22.83 -17.70
CA LEU A 615 -24.61 21.87 -17.43
C LEU A 615 -25.03 20.85 -16.37
N ASP A 616 -25.82 21.28 -15.37
CA ASP A 616 -26.42 20.40 -14.37
C ASP A 616 -27.79 20.93 -13.93
N GLY A 617 -28.86 20.41 -14.52
CA GLY A 617 -30.23 20.79 -14.15
C GLY A 617 -30.68 20.26 -12.78
N LYS A 618 -29.95 19.31 -12.18
CA LYS A 618 -30.25 18.69 -10.87
C LYS A 618 -29.63 19.47 -9.71
N ALA A 619 -28.63 20.29 -9.99
CA ALA A 619 -28.10 21.32 -9.08
C ALA A 619 -29.19 22.29 -8.55
N GLY A 620 -30.40 22.25 -9.12
CA GLY A 620 -31.48 23.15 -8.74
C GLY A 620 -31.21 24.57 -9.21
N THR A 621 -32.22 25.44 -9.08
CA THR A 621 -32.16 26.84 -9.51
C THR A 621 -31.73 27.70 -8.33
N PRO A 622 -30.42 27.97 -8.19
CA PRO A 622 -30.01 29.32 -7.89
C PRO A 622 -29.58 29.96 -9.20
N LYS A 623 -30.15 31.11 -9.53
CA LYS A 623 -29.50 31.98 -10.52
C LYS A 623 -28.12 32.35 -9.94
N PRO A 624 -27.11 32.62 -10.78
CA PRO A 624 -25.85 33.14 -10.29
C PRO A 624 -26.07 34.28 -9.28
N GLY A 625 -25.53 34.13 -8.07
CA GLY A 625 -25.71 35.06 -6.95
C GLY A 625 -26.87 34.78 -5.97
N GLU A 626 -27.67 33.73 -6.18
CA GLU A 626 -28.70 33.25 -5.24
C GLU A 626 -28.28 31.92 -4.60
N GLY A 627 -28.80 31.59 -3.40
CA GLY A 627 -28.60 30.29 -2.73
C GLY A 627 -27.13 29.91 -2.46
N LEU A 628 -26.88 28.71 -1.92
CA LEU A 628 -25.53 28.14 -1.89
C LEU A 628 -25.13 27.62 -3.28
N ASP A 629 -23.84 27.66 -3.62
CA ASP A 629 -23.38 26.97 -4.82
C ASP A 629 -23.72 25.47 -4.74
N PRO A 630 -24.40 24.91 -5.74
CA PRO A 630 -24.88 23.52 -5.69
C PRO A 630 -23.74 22.49 -5.63
N ARG A 631 -22.55 22.83 -6.12
CA ARG A 631 -21.37 21.98 -6.02
C ARG A 631 -20.80 21.97 -4.60
N LEU A 632 -20.91 23.10 -3.88
CA LEU A 632 -20.64 23.14 -2.45
C LEU A 632 -21.66 22.31 -1.67
N VAL A 633 -22.95 22.39 -2.03
CA VAL A 633 -23.98 21.52 -1.42
C VAL A 633 -23.62 20.04 -1.59
N LEU A 634 -23.22 19.63 -2.81
CA LEU A 634 -22.76 18.27 -3.08
C LEU A 634 -21.55 17.89 -2.20
N LEU A 635 -20.53 18.76 -2.13
CA LEU A 635 -19.35 18.54 -1.30
C LEU A 635 -19.72 18.29 0.17
N LEU A 636 -20.62 19.09 0.74
CA LEU A 636 -21.05 18.96 2.13
C LEU A 636 -21.87 17.69 2.37
N GLN A 637 -22.78 17.36 1.46
CA GLN A 637 -23.60 16.14 1.54
C GLN A 637 -22.74 14.88 1.48
N GLU A 638 -21.77 14.83 0.57
CA GLU A 638 -20.83 13.71 0.46
C GLU A 638 -19.93 13.62 1.70
N THR A 639 -19.38 14.74 2.17
CA THR A 639 -18.55 14.79 3.38
C THR A 639 -19.33 14.29 4.61
N TYR A 640 -20.60 14.71 4.75
CA TYR A 640 -21.46 14.29 5.84
C TYR A 640 -21.73 12.78 5.80
N ARG A 641 -22.13 12.29 4.63
CA ARG A 641 -22.43 10.87 4.36
C ARG A 641 -21.23 9.97 4.56
N GLN A 642 -20.02 10.45 4.28
CA GLN A 642 -18.75 9.75 4.53
C GLN A 642 -18.30 9.80 6.00
N ALA A 643 -19.14 10.34 6.88
CA ALA A 643 -18.86 10.51 8.31
C ALA A 643 -17.60 11.33 8.61
N LYS A 644 -17.32 12.35 7.79
CA LYS A 644 -16.19 13.26 8.00
C LYS A 644 -16.62 14.52 8.75
N PRO A 645 -15.75 15.11 9.60
CA PRO A 645 -16.07 16.33 10.32
C PRO A 645 -16.34 17.53 9.38
N ILE A 646 -17.33 18.34 9.73
CA ILE A 646 -17.64 19.60 9.02
C ILE A 646 -17.79 20.73 10.03
N ALA A 647 -17.06 21.82 9.85
CA ALA A 647 -17.18 23.02 10.69
C ALA A 647 -17.67 24.23 9.89
N LEU A 648 -18.65 24.96 10.44
CA LEU A 648 -18.99 26.31 10.03
C LEU A 648 -18.21 27.29 10.91
N ALA A 649 -17.32 28.04 10.29
CA ALA A 649 -16.40 28.98 10.90
C ALA A 649 -16.58 30.38 10.29
N GLY A 650 -17.77 30.96 10.48
CA GLY A 650 -18.14 32.26 9.90
C GLY A 650 -19.55 32.29 9.28
N PRO A 651 -19.93 31.32 8.43
CA PRO A 651 -21.28 31.21 7.90
C PRO A 651 -22.34 30.99 8.99
N SER A 652 -23.59 31.38 8.70
CA SER A 652 -24.71 31.21 9.62
C SER A 652 -25.04 29.74 9.86
N ALA A 653 -25.64 29.42 11.01
CA ALA A 653 -26.11 28.06 11.31
C ALA A 653 -27.14 27.52 10.27
N GLU A 654 -27.83 28.40 9.54
CA GLU A 654 -28.77 28.02 8.47
C GLU A 654 -28.07 27.38 7.25
N THR A 655 -26.73 27.51 7.11
CA THR A 655 -25.96 26.95 6.00
C THR A 655 -26.07 25.42 5.92
N PHE A 656 -26.10 24.71 7.04
CA PHE A 656 -26.33 23.26 7.02
C PHE A 656 -27.72 22.91 6.49
N GLY A 657 -28.76 23.62 6.95
CA GLY A 657 -30.12 23.44 6.45
C GLY A 657 -30.24 23.72 4.95
N ALA A 658 -29.57 24.78 4.46
CA ALA A 658 -29.52 25.10 3.03
C ALA A 658 -28.79 24.04 2.19
N ALA A 659 -27.84 23.31 2.79
CA ALA A 659 -27.17 22.16 2.17
C ALA A 659 -27.94 20.83 2.34
N GLY A 660 -29.11 20.85 2.99
CA GLY A 660 -29.90 19.64 3.28
C GLY A 660 -29.32 18.76 4.40
N LEU A 661 -28.49 19.32 5.26
CA LEU A 661 -27.92 18.66 6.44
C LEU A 661 -28.72 19.02 7.71
N PRO A 662 -28.68 18.18 8.77
CA PRO A 662 -29.23 18.53 10.07
C PRO A 662 -28.61 19.83 10.62
N ALA A 663 -29.40 20.63 11.34
CA ALA A 663 -28.91 21.86 11.97
C ALA A 663 -27.80 21.56 12.99
N ASP A 664 -27.97 20.47 13.76
CA ASP A 664 -27.02 19.96 14.73
C ASP A 664 -26.91 18.43 14.59
N GLY A 665 -25.74 17.88 14.89
CA GLY A 665 -25.50 16.44 14.87
C GLY A 665 -24.03 16.10 15.13
N PRO A 666 -23.70 14.82 15.33
CA PRO A 666 -22.32 14.40 15.57
C PRO A 666 -21.36 14.94 14.49
N GLY A 667 -20.29 15.61 14.92
CA GLY A 667 -19.24 16.16 14.06
C GLY A 667 -19.67 17.27 13.09
N LEU A 668 -20.86 17.85 13.26
CA LEU A 668 -21.26 19.12 12.66
C LEU A 668 -21.00 20.22 13.69
N LEU A 669 -20.03 21.10 13.40
CA LEU A 669 -19.56 22.10 14.36
C LEU A 669 -19.99 23.51 13.93
N HIS A 670 -20.45 24.30 14.90
CA HIS A 670 -20.66 25.74 14.77
C HIS A 670 -19.66 26.42 15.70
N CYS A 671 -18.69 27.13 15.15
CA CYS A 671 -17.57 27.65 15.92
C CYS A 671 -17.03 28.95 15.33
N ASP A 672 -16.27 29.69 16.12
CA ASP A 672 -15.47 30.78 15.58
C ASP A 672 -14.29 30.22 14.78
N VAL A 673 -13.80 31.00 13.80
CA VAL A 673 -12.55 30.68 13.06
C VAL A 673 -11.42 30.33 14.03
N ALA A 674 -11.41 31.02 15.19
CA ALA A 674 -10.51 30.81 16.33
C ALA A 674 -10.32 29.35 16.73
N GLU A 675 -11.43 28.61 16.77
CA GLU A 675 -11.55 27.32 17.43
C GLU A 675 -11.71 26.15 16.44
N ALA A 676 -12.03 26.46 15.17
CA ALA A 676 -12.42 25.50 14.16
C ALA A 676 -11.43 24.35 14.00
N ILE A 677 -10.13 24.65 13.84
CA ILE A 677 -9.12 23.61 13.59
C ILE A 677 -8.84 22.79 14.84
N GLY A 678 -8.87 23.40 16.03
CA GLY A 678 -8.70 22.69 17.29
C GLY A 678 -9.80 21.64 17.52
N GLN A 679 -11.07 22.01 17.26
CA GLN A 679 -12.20 21.08 17.40
C GLN A 679 -12.19 20.01 16.29
N ILE A 680 -11.89 20.38 15.04
CA ILE A 680 -11.79 19.44 13.92
C ILE A 680 -10.67 18.41 14.15
N SER A 681 -9.52 18.83 14.65
CA SER A 681 -8.39 17.93 14.92
C SER A 681 -8.76 16.80 15.88
N GLY A 682 -9.55 17.08 16.91
CA GLY A 682 -10.04 16.05 17.85
C GLY A 682 -10.95 15.00 17.20
N LEU A 683 -11.70 15.37 16.17
CA LEU A 683 -12.54 14.44 15.41
C LEU A 683 -11.75 13.71 14.32
N VAL A 684 -10.82 14.39 13.63
CA VAL A 684 -9.91 13.77 12.65
C VAL A 684 -9.01 12.71 13.31
N ALA A 685 -8.64 12.93 14.57
CA ALA A 685 -7.90 11.95 15.37
C ALA A 685 -8.66 10.64 15.58
N GLN A 686 -9.99 10.61 15.45
CA GLN A 686 -10.83 9.40 15.50
C GLN A 686 -11.12 8.81 14.10
N HIS A 687 -10.51 9.40 13.07
CA HIS A 687 -10.67 9.14 11.65
C HIS A 687 -12.05 9.45 11.05
N ARG A 688 -13.15 9.00 11.70
CA ARG A 688 -14.54 9.28 11.30
C ARG A 688 -15.40 9.58 12.51
N VAL A 689 -16.52 10.22 12.25
CA VAL A 689 -17.60 10.46 13.21
C VAL A 689 -18.54 9.24 13.19
N TRP A 690 -18.12 8.16 13.83
CA TRP A 690 -18.79 6.85 13.76
C TRP A 690 -20.24 6.86 14.25
N GLU A 691 -20.58 7.78 15.15
CA GLU A 691 -21.94 7.97 15.68
C GLU A 691 -22.95 8.33 14.58
N ARG A 692 -22.51 8.82 13.41
CA ARG A 692 -23.39 9.09 12.28
C ARG A 692 -23.95 7.83 11.61
N PHE A 693 -23.31 6.68 11.82
CA PHE A 693 -23.82 5.40 11.37
C PHE A 693 -24.78 4.75 12.37
N ASP A 694 -24.91 5.31 13.57
CA ASP A 694 -25.86 4.84 14.57
C ASP A 694 -27.28 5.24 14.16
N SER A 695 -28.14 4.24 13.98
CA SER A 695 -29.56 4.50 13.73
C SER A 695 -30.18 5.11 14.99
N PRO A 696 -30.96 6.19 14.89
CA PRO A 696 -31.73 6.72 16.03
C PRO A 696 -32.62 5.67 16.71
N ALA A 697 -32.93 4.57 16.01
CA ALA A 697 -33.77 3.47 16.49
C ALA A 697 -33.04 2.47 17.42
N ALA A 698 -31.71 2.56 17.60
CA ALA A 698 -30.97 1.66 18.49
C ALA A 698 -30.99 2.11 19.97
N ALA A 699 -31.61 3.25 20.28
CA ALA A 699 -31.70 3.83 21.63
C ALA A 699 -33.11 3.75 22.26
N SER A 700 -34.01 2.89 21.76
CA SER A 700 -35.36 2.69 22.31
C SER A 700 -35.62 1.26 22.76
#